data_AF-A0A5E6UNY1-F1
#
_entry.id   AF-A0A5E6UNY1-F1
#
_cell.length_a   1.000
_cell.length_b   1.000
_cell.length_c   1.000
_cell.angle_alpha   90.00
_cell.angle_beta   90.00
_cell.angle_gamma   90.00
#
_symmetry.space_group_name_H-M   'P 1'
#
loop_
_entity.id
_entity.type
_entity.pdbx_description
1 polymer ?
#
loop_
_entity_poly.entity_id
_entity_poly.type
_entity_poly.pdbx_seq_one_letter_code
_entity_poly.pdbx_strand_id
1 'polypeptide(L)'
;MATLISEALIDSDAVVITDMHAESNKHTDSTIDINSNSDKPLDQPQKRKIEQLRTNDSVFGPIQIGEISITRVSLDALGATIDGHPLNGTNTFFRIPKRSFINSLQFSASDIAHHMKSATGYDIYLLPSLLFDMASHRPITAPNITRETSSIEVDPGNYRSKIEKLLSSAQKLDLQHTQLPNNTRRWVASAKAHLTVGSSVGLQAFGIYTGLRGILVAMKSGDTKEVVINATGVASEIGSIAVDVGVSKIANEMLAAGKNAFKDFAKTRFALRLGRSGGLIGGALTLPFDVYTTVNSLKAASHATGKEAMDHYISAGLSITSAAMTVILGTAAMAGLSFVGPAGLLFGAFLAIGSQVYGAVRIVDDIDDYIELTLGERWRSGFLSFCMWDVEQGVKDRYNQARTLIQHTEQLKRNARRLLDVQLKDSTEAVVNGSFEVDLVPTQVWKRNWWTKIDSWQTENVPVIRGGDDTIDASDGVTKDMPGAVVGVAGENKNTLWYLGDGRDSIKGVIKKPNIFHYGSGIKDLTGGEKNDHFVFEAAADLIKKNIEVSTYSKVKGGAGNDTLSLNGVHQTPKGYDIDLSAGTLQVRTPNPDAEDGATYKFHSLVENIENVETLSGAANVVTGTHERNIIKSRGQDVIKAGAGNDQIQLLHKSATASGEEGIDEYFIDHLEGRVCIFEDGKQQSTIELNWPIDLIESWVIEKNSLIITSGFYFYDKPKSVVVIHDIYETDEKETRLKNGKLVFLTKDRYQLKPDLPETIESGKNIDIEVDIIKHGQPAKPLIVYNSECWTKHQHEARYYIPRSEQSVTFYSADRPDVVTFVYLDYASDELSKVEAHFSARQSEKREDLIAGCDLTYHFGEKIVTLKHFSWARGGSDPKNMIKILRTMAVRPSHKYLLIFNDGVALNAGLTPETDVAPADDNYEMHSFKHWTTPLRLPLKFRQKQFAYELPSNEAYKLNALNACASIESRAIRTAMESLEGEGATYLVHLVANMTLKLTTPGALANAVTRLPYSSTWELDATKLGKVEVKLENNQLLIGSCIVHLPVYENEEDLIDQVRVISEHGIVHVVDLSFDRIYLDGLDARFFEEPDSTKALPDAFASMANQEVKVRNIIFADNWPGAFSYSFSAYSWILRSDKSRVEFSELRVVNRCTHQAPLITLLKVPPA
;
A
#
# COMPACT_ATOMS: atom_id res chain seq x y z
N MET A 1 -12.03 6.58 8.60
CA MET A 1 -13.02 5.49 8.52
C MET A 1 -12.43 4.25 7.84
N ALA A 2 -11.71 4.34 6.71
CA ALA A 2 -11.04 3.18 6.09
C ALA A 2 -10.23 2.31 7.06
N THR A 3 -9.42 2.90 7.94
CA THR A 3 -8.69 2.19 9.01
C THR A 3 -9.61 1.41 9.96
N LEU A 4 -10.66 2.06 10.49
CA LEU A 4 -11.67 1.43 11.36
C LEU A 4 -12.52 0.35 10.64
N ILE A 5 -12.68 0.46 9.32
CA ILE A 5 -13.33 -0.56 8.49
C ILE A 5 -12.38 -1.75 8.26
N SER A 6 -11.06 -1.50 8.15
CA SER A 6 -10.06 -2.55 8.00
C SER A 6 -9.95 -3.45 9.22
N GLU A 7 -10.04 -2.89 10.43
CA GLU A 7 -9.99 -3.69 11.67
C GLU A 7 -11.25 -4.55 11.83
N ALA A 8 -12.44 -3.99 11.53
CA ALA A 8 -13.72 -4.68 11.69
C ALA A 8 -14.03 -5.74 10.61
N LEU A 9 -13.29 -5.79 9.49
CA LEU A 9 -13.53 -6.74 8.40
C LEU A 9 -12.77 -8.08 8.53
N ILE A 10 -11.81 -8.18 9.44
CA ILE A 10 -10.89 -9.35 9.55
C ILE A 10 -11.60 -10.60 10.11
N ASP A 11 -12.68 -10.42 10.86
CA ASP A 11 -13.16 -11.39 11.87
C ASP A 11 -14.47 -12.13 11.50
N SER A 12 -14.80 -12.24 10.22
CA SER A 12 -16.06 -12.87 9.77
C SER A 12 -16.01 -13.44 8.35
N ASP A 13 -16.53 -14.67 8.16
CA ASP A 13 -16.57 -15.35 6.86
C ASP A 13 -17.63 -14.75 5.92
N ALA A 14 -17.20 -14.03 4.89
CA ALA A 14 -18.12 -13.46 3.90
C ALA A 14 -18.89 -14.53 3.08
N VAL A 15 -18.33 -15.74 2.97
CA VAL A 15 -18.97 -16.94 2.40
C VAL A 15 -18.66 -18.14 3.30
N VAL A 16 -19.69 -18.91 3.65
CA VAL A 16 -19.59 -20.17 4.40
C VAL A 16 -20.03 -21.32 3.49
N ILE A 17 -19.16 -22.32 3.32
CA ILE A 17 -19.48 -23.53 2.56
C ILE A 17 -19.97 -24.63 3.52
N THR A 18 -21.03 -25.33 3.13
CA THR A 18 -21.66 -26.45 3.85
C THR A 18 -22.04 -27.57 2.87
N ASP A 19 -22.36 -28.76 3.39
CA ASP A 19 -22.67 -29.91 2.56
C ASP A 19 -24.15 -29.96 2.11
N MET A 20 -24.42 -30.53 0.93
CA MET A 20 -25.77 -30.87 0.48
C MET A 20 -26.17 -32.32 0.84
N HIS A 21 -25.23 -33.11 1.36
CA HIS A 21 -25.40 -34.50 1.78
C HIS A 21 -24.55 -34.80 3.01
N ALA A 22 -24.87 -35.87 3.75
CA ALA A 22 -24.01 -36.38 4.81
C ALA A 22 -22.82 -37.12 4.20
N GLU A 23 -21.66 -36.47 4.14
CA GLU A 23 -20.41 -37.02 3.59
C GLU A 23 -19.30 -37.00 4.65
N SER A 24 -18.32 -37.89 4.50
CA SER A 24 -17.08 -37.88 5.27
C SER A 24 -15.88 -37.76 4.33
N ASN A 25 -14.91 -36.96 4.74
CA ASN A 25 -13.61 -36.90 4.06
C ASN A 25 -12.92 -38.26 4.22
N LYS A 26 -12.26 -38.76 3.17
CA LYS A 26 -11.62 -40.08 3.21
C LYS A 26 -10.26 -39.96 3.89
N HIS A 27 -9.89 -40.97 4.67
CA HIS A 27 -8.47 -41.20 4.98
C HIS A 27 -7.74 -41.60 3.70
N THR A 28 -6.53 -41.07 3.52
CA THR A 28 -5.65 -41.26 2.36
C THR A 28 -4.19 -41.35 2.83
N ASP A 29 -3.28 -41.68 1.93
CA ASP A 29 -1.82 -41.64 2.18
C ASP A 29 -1.31 -40.22 2.52
N SER A 30 -2.14 -39.18 2.34
CA SER A 30 -1.87 -37.80 2.76
C SER A 30 -2.58 -37.41 4.07
N THR A 31 -3.12 -38.37 4.84
CA THR A 31 -3.78 -38.10 6.13
C THR A 31 -2.80 -38.17 7.30
N ILE A 32 -2.61 -37.04 7.98
CA ILE A 32 -1.90 -36.98 9.26
C ILE A 32 -2.83 -37.50 10.37
N ASP A 33 -2.52 -38.70 10.89
CA ASP A 33 -3.18 -39.27 12.05
C ASP A 33 -2.16 -39.66 13.15
N ILE A 34 -1.83 -38.68 13.99
CA ILE A 34 -0.94 -38.79 15.14
C ILE A 34 -1.66 -39.61 16.22
N ASN A 35 -1.31 -40.89 16.31
CA ASN A 35 -1.76 -41.77 17.39
C ASN A 35 -1.52 -41.15 18.77
N SER A 36 -2.57 -40.62 19.40
CA SER A 36 -2.52 -39.90 20.68
C SER A 36 -2.34 -40.81 21.91
N ASN A 37 -1.72 -41.98 21.71
CA ASN A 37 -1.38 -42.93 22.77
C ASN A 37 -0.08 -42.49 23.45
N SER A 38 -0.14 -41.38 24.19
CA SER A 38 0.84 -41.12 25.23
C SER A 38 0.53 -42.01 26.44
N ASP A 39 1.47 -42.82 26.91
CA ASP A 39 1.34 -43.63 28.14
C ASP A 39 1.28 -42.80 29.44
N LYS A 40 1.05 -41.49 29.35
CA LYS A 40 0.80 -40.60 30.48
C LYS A 40 -0.66 -40.75 30.94
N PRO A 41 -0.93 -40.82 32.26
CA PRO A 41 -2.30 -40.89 32.76
C PRO A 41 -3.05 -39.57 32.50
N LEU A 42 -3.92 -39.57 31.49
CA LEU A 42 -4.79 -38.43 31.15
C LEU A 42 -5.94 -38.30 32.17
N ASP A 43 -6.20 -37.09 32.64
CA ASP A 43 -7.35 -36.76 33.50
C ASP A 43 -8.69 -36.87 32.76
N GLN A 44 -9.79 -37.06 33.51
CA GLN A 44 -11.13 -37.26 32.94
C GLN A 44 -11.57 -36.16 31.96
N PRO A 45 -11.35 -34.84 32.18
CA PRO A 45 -11.74 -33.81 31.24
C PRO A 45 -10.99 -33.92 29.89
N GLN A 46 -9.69 -34.27 29.94
CA GLN A 46 -8.87 -34.40 28.74
C GLN A 46 -9.21 -35.65 27.94
N LYS A 47 -9.55 -36.76 28.60
CA LYS A 47 -10.10 -37.96 27.96
C LYS A 47 -11.40 -37.64 27.20
N ARG A 48 -12.38 -37.02 27.87
CA ARG A 48 -13.65 -36.60 27.26
C ARG A 48 -13.46 -35.68 26.05
N LYS A 49 -12.50 -34.74 26.13
CA LYS A 49 -12.14 -33.85 25.01
C LYS A 49 -11.65 -34.65 23.79
N ILE A 50 -10.70 -35.59 23.99
CA ILE A 50 -10.15 -36.42 22.91
C ILE A 50 -11.22 -37.36 22.33
N GLU A 51 -12.09 -37.93 23.19
CA GLU A 51 -13.24 -38.74 22.76
C GLU A 51 -14.19 -37.95 21.85
N GLN A 52 -14.54 -36.70 22.20
CA GLN A 52 -15.35 -35.82 21.36
C GLN A 52 -14.69 -35.50 20.01
N LEU A 53 -13.39 -35.20 19.98
CA LEU A 53 -12.67 -34.93 18.74
C LEU A 53 -12.66 -36.18 17.84
N ARG A 54 -12.44 -37.37 18.42
CA ARG A 54 -12.53 -38.65 17.71
C ARG A 54 -13.95 -38.95 17.20
N THR A 55 -14.99 -38.55 17.92
CA THR A 55 -16.38 -38.62 17.41
C THR A 55 -16.54 -37.75 16.18
N ASN A 56 -16.06 -36.51 16.19
CA ASN A 56 -16.13 -35.62 15.03
C ASN A 56 -15.32 -36.16 13.84
N ASP A 57 -14.13 -36.74 14.08
CA ASP A 57 -13.35 -37.43 13.06
C ASP A 57 -14.11 -38.64 12.47
N SER A 58 -14.85 -39.41 13.28
CA SER A 58 -15.66 -40.54 12.80
C SER A 58 -16.92 -40.14 12.02
N VAL A 59 -17.46 -38.93 12.26
CA VAL A 59 -18.65 -38.40 11.56
C VAL A 59 -18.28 -37.72 10.25
N PHE A 60 -17.21 -36.91 10.25
CA PHE A 60 -16.87 -36.03 9.13
C PHE A 60 -15.60 -36.45 8.37
N GLY A 61 -14.83 -37.42 8.87
CA GLY A 61 -13.48 -37.69 8.39
C GLY A 61 -12.47 -36.60 8.79
N PRO A 62 -11.18 -36.74 8.46
CA PRO A 62 -10.15 -35.75 8.76
C PRO A 62 -10.43 -34.40 8.08
N ILE A 63 -9.94 -33.29 8.65
CA ILE A 63 -10.10 -31.96 8.06
C ILE A 63 -9.15 -31.85 6.85
N GLN A 64 -9.70 -31.58 5.66
CA GLN A 64 -8.93 -31.42 4.41
C GLN A 64 -8.36 -29.99 4.32
N ILE A 65 -7.04 -29.87 4.19
CA ILE A 65 -6.31 -28.60 4.00
C ILE A 65 -5.17 -28.86 3.02
N GLY A 66 -5.27 -28.33 1.79
CA GLY A 66 -4.35 -28.71 0.72
C GLY A 66 -4.79 -30.01 0.03
N GLU A 67 -3.80 -30.74 -0.50
CA GLU A 67 -3.91 -32.16 -0.84
C GLU A 67 -3.73 -33.06 0.41
N ILE A 68 -3.56 -32.44 1.58
CA ILE A 68 -3.31 -33.07 2.87
C ILE A 68 -4.59 -33.03 3.71
N SER A 69 -4.75 -34.02 4.59
CA SER A 69 -5.79 -33.98 5.61
C SER A 69 -5.21 -34.29 6.98
N ILE A 70 -5.90 -33.90 8.05
CA ILE A 70 -5.45 -34.10 9.42
C ILE A 70 -6.63 -34.39 10.36
N THR A 71 -6.49 -35.39 11.24
CA THR A 71 -7.53 -35.67 12.24
C THR A 71 -7.57 -34.58 13.30
N ARG A 72 -8.76 -34.30 13.87
CA ARG A 72 -8.94 -33.32 14.94
C ARG A 72 -8.16 -33.71 16.20
N VAL A 73 -8.04 -35.01 16.45
CA VAL A 73 -7.13 -35.57 17.47
C VAL A 73 -5.66 -35.20 17.20
N SER A 74 -5.21 -35.21 15.93
CA SER A 74 -3.85 -34.79 15.57
C SER A 74 -3.62 -33.29 15.70
N LEU A 75 -4.61 -32.46 15.36
CA LEU A 75 -4.52 -31.02 15.60
C LEU A 75 -4.36 -30.73 17.11
N ASP A 76 -5.15 -31.40 17.95
CA ASP A 76 -5.04 -31.26 19.41
C ASP A 76 -3.69 -31.75 19.97
N ALA A 77 -3.10 -32.81 19.38
CA ALA A 77 -1.75 -33.28 19.71
C ALA A 77 -0.65 -32.27 19.34
N LEU A 78 -0.85 -31.45 18.30
CA LEU A 78 0.03 -30.33 17.93
C LEU A 78 -0.22 -29.07 18.79
N GLY A 79 -0.98 -29.18 19.88
CA GLY A 79 -1.32 -28.08 20.78
C GLY A 79 -2.18 -27.00 20.11
N ALA A 80 -3.02 -27.38 19.15
CA ALA A 80 -3.83 -26.44 18.38
C ALA A 80 -4.84 -25.67 19.25
N THR A 81 -4.97 -24.37 18.97
CA THR A 81 -5.92 -23.46 19.59
C THR A 81 -6.56 -22.55 18.56
N ILE A 82 -7.77 -22.08 18.86
CA ILE A 82 -8.58 -21.14 18.09
C ILE A 82 -8.84 -19.96 19.01
N ASP A 83 -8.39 -18.77 18.64
CA ASP A 83 -8.55 -17.56 19.45
C ASP A 83 -8.04 -17.76 20.90
N GLY A 84 -6.91 -18.47 21.02
CA GLY A 84 -6.29 -18.90 22.27
C GLY A 84 -6.92 -20.11 22.97
N HIS A 85 -8.12 -20.54 22.59
CA HIS A 85 -8.89 -21.61 23.23
C HIS A 85 -8.59 -23.01 22.63
N PRO A 86 -8.50 -24.08 23.42
CA PRO A 86 -8.27 -25.44 22.91
C PRO A 86 -9.38 -25.99 21.99
N LEU A 87 -9.01 -26.93 21.12
CA LEU A 87 -9.97 -27.70 20.33
C LEU A 87 -10.89 -28.57 21.22
N ASN A 88 -12.15 -28.70 20.82
CA ASN A 88 -13.16 -29.51 21.49
C ASN A 88 -14.23 -30.00 20.50
N GLY A 89 -15.18 -30.81 20.98
CA GLY A 89 -16.26 -31.36 20.13
C GLY A 89 -17.16 -30.33 19.46
N THR A 90 -17.23 -29.09 19.96
CA THR A 90 -18.13 -28.05 19.44
C THR A 90 -17.42 -27.14 18.43
N ASN A 91 -16.22 -26.63 18.74
CA ASN A 91 -15.48 -25.74 17.82
C ASN A 91 -14.82 -26.45 16.63
N THR A 92 -14.98 -27.78 16.51
CA THR A 92 -14.53 -28.60 15.37
C THR A 92 -15.68 -29.35 14.66
N PHE A 93 -16.94 -29.00 14.96
CA PHE A 93 -18.14 -29.69 14.48
C PHE A 93 -18.55 -29.27 13.05
N PHE A 94 -17.71 -29.61 12.08
CA PHE A 94 -17.94 -29.36 10.65
C PHE A 94 -17.10 -30.33 9.80
N ARG A 95 -17.45 -30.53 8.53
CA ARG A 95 -16.61 -31.24 7.55
C ARG A 95 -15.63 -30.31 6.82
N ILE A 96 -16.14 -29.18 6.35
CA ILE A 96 -15.40 -28.17 5.60
C ILE A 96 -15.00 -27.05 6.58
N PRO A 97 -13.70 -26.75 6.77
CA PRO A 97 -13.27 -25.66 7.64
C PRO A 97 -13.60 -24.31 7.01
N LYS A 98 -14.07 -23.37 7.84
CA LYS A 98 -14.27 -21.96 7.45
C LYS A 98 -12.92 -21.25 7.24
N ARG A 99 -12.91 -20.11 6.52
CA ARG A 99 -11.69 -19.29 6.39
C ARG A 99 -11.30 -18.69 7.75
N SER A 100 -12.27 -18.24 8.55
CA SER A 100 -12.07 -17.81 9.94
C SER A 100 -11.32 -18.86 10.76
N PHE A 101 -11.79 -20.12 10.77
CA PHE A 101 -11.16 -21.23 11.48
C PHE A 101 -9.69 -21.43 11.08
N ILE A 102 -9.36 -21.40 9.79
CA ILE A 102 -7.96 -21.52 9.34
C ILE A 102 -7.15 -20.27 9.73
N ASN A 103 -7.76 -19.08 9.70
CA ASN A 103 -7.12 -17.82 10.08
C ASN A 103 -6.87 -17.71 11.60
N SER A 104 -7.73 -18.26 12.47
CA SER A 104 -7.55 -18.24 13.92
C SER A 104 -6.79 -19.44 14.50
N LEU A 105 -6.56 -20.49 13.71
CA LEU A 105 -5.84 -21.69 14.14
C LEU A 105 -4.35 -21.41 14.40
N GLN A 106 -3.92 -21.53 15.66
CA GLN A 106 -2.53 -21.43 16.10
C GLN A 106 -2.07 -22.71 16.78
N PHE A 107 -0.82 -23.11 16.56
CA PHE A 107 -0.21 -24.30 17.14
C PHE A 107 0.85 -24.00 18.20
N SER A 108 1.14 -25.01 19.00
CA SER A 108 2.23 -25.00 19.97
C SER A 108 3.56 -25.29 19.28
N ALA A 109 4.50 -24.34 19.31
CA ALA A 109 5.82 -24.51 18.73
C ALA A 109 6.63 -25.65 19.39
N SER A 110 6.40 -25.94 20.69
CA SER A 110 7.00 -27.07 21.38
C SER A 110 6.42 -28.42 20.94
N ASP A 111 5.12 -28.50 20.68
CA ASP A 111 4.46 -29.76 20.33
C ASP A 111 4.65 -30.11 18.85
N ILE A 112 4.64 -29.11 17.96
CA ILE A 112 5.17 -29.25 16.58
C ILE A 112 6.59 -29.81 16.62
N ALA A 113 7.48 -29.19 17.40
CA ALA A 113 8.87 -29.60 17.51
C ALA A 113 9.02 -31.04 18.05
N HIS A 114 8.24 -31.41 19.06
CA HIS A 114 8.20 -32.75 19.61
C HIS A 114 7.74 -33.79 18.56
N HIS A 115 6.65 -33.51 17.84
CA HIS A 115 6.10 -34.43 16.84
C HIS A 115 6.97 -34.54 15.58
N MET A 116 7.59 -33.45 15.10
CA MET A 116 8.57 -33.51 14.00
C MET A 116 9.79 -34.39 14.35
N LYS A 117 10.21 -34.37 15.62
CA LYS A 117 11.29 -35.24 16.12
C LYS A 117 10.86 -36.71 16.24
N SER A 118 9.64 -36.98 16.71
CA SER A 118 9.16 -38.34 16.96
C SER A 118 8.58 -39.07 15.74
N ALA A 119 8.20 -38.37 14.67
CA ALA A 119 7.58 -38.97 13.49
C ALA A 119 8.50 -40.01 12.80
N THR A 120 7.98 -41.17 12.39
CA THR A 120 8.75 -42.21 11.68
C THR A 120 7.88 -42.87 10.62
N GLY A 121 8.44 -43.14 9.44
CA GLY A 121 7.73 -43.77 8.32
C GLY A 121 7.81 -42.94 7.04
N TYR A 122 6.90 -43.22 6.12
CA TYR A 122 6.84 -42.60 4.79
C TYR A 122 6.38 -41.12 4.88
N ASP A 123 5.56 -40.80 5.88
CA ASP A 123 4.75 -39.58 5.96
C ASP A 123 5.43 -38.43 6.71
N ILE A 124 6.72 -38.62 6.99
CA ILE A 124 7.64 -37.73 7.72
C ILE A 124 7.58 -36.24 7.28
N TYR A 125 7.20 -35.96 6.02
CA TYR A 125 7.13 -34.61 5.46
C TYR A 125 5.70 -34.05 5.31
N LEU A 126 4.65 -34.77 5.70
CA LEU A 126 3.27 -34.25 5.62
C LEU A 126 3.09 -33.03 6.53
N LEU A 127 3.54 -33.08 7.79
CA LEU A 127 3.37 -31.99 8.75
C LEU A 127 4.08 -30.68 8.32
N PRO A 128 5.36 -30.66 7.90
CA PRO A 128 5.97 -29.47 7.30
C PRO A 128 5.21 -28.93 6.08
N SER A 129 4.64 -29.82 5.26
CA SER A 129 3.89 -29.44 4.06
C SER A 129 2.53 -28.81 4.40
N LEU A 130 1.82 -29.37 5.40
CA LEU A 130 0.57 -28.82 5.94
C LEU A 130 0.80 -27.42 6.54
N LEU A 131 1.83 -27.27 7.38
CA LEU A 131 2.15 -25.97 8.00
C LEU A 131 2.50 -24.92 6.95
N PHE A 132 3.23 -25.29 5.89
CA PHE A 132 3.53 -24.40 4.77
C PHE A 132 2.29 -23.99 3.96
N ASP A 133 1.44 -24.95 3.57
CA ASP A 133 0.18 -24.63 2.85
C ASP A 133 -0.74 -23.78 3.75
N MET A 134 -0.90 -24.10 5.03
CA MET A 134 -1.69 -23.30 5.97
C MET A 134 -1.15 -21.87 6.12
N ALA A 135 0.15 -21.70 6.33
CA ALA A 135 0.73 -20.37 6.51
C ALA A 135 0.58 -19.52 5.24
N SER A 136 0.92 -20.07 4.07
CA SER A 136 0.84 -19.37 2.78
C SER A 136 -0.58 -19.13 2.24
N HIS A 137 -1.62 -19.62 2.93
CA HIS A 137 -3.03 -19.33 2.62
C HIS A 137 -3.67 -18.31 3.57
N ARG A 138 -2.98 -17.89 4.64
CA ARG A 138 -3.52 -16.96 5.65
C ARG A 138 -3.13 -15.52 5.28
N PRO A 139 -4.02 -14.53 5.43
CA PRO A 139 -3.69 -13.13 5.17
C PRO A 139 -2.65 -12.63 6.18
N ILE A 140 -1.88 -11.59 5.82
CA ILE A 140 -0.89 -10.96 6.70
C ILE A 140 -1.53 -10.42 8.01
N THR A 141 -2.84 -10.17 8.02
CA THR A 141 -3.62 -9.75 9.21
C THR A 141 -4.00 -10.90 10.16
N ALA A 142 -3.85 -12.17 9.77
CA ALA A 142 -4.13 -13.30 10.66
C ALA A 142 -3.00 -13.49 11.70
N PRO A 143 -3.30 -13.90 12.94
CA PRO A 143 -2.28 -14.21 13.95
C PRO A 143 -1.23 -15.21 13.45
N ASN A 144 0.02 -15.14 13.92
CA ASN A 144 1.05 -16.13 13.57
C ASN A 144 0.55 -17.56 13.78
N ILE A 145 0.89 -18.48 12.87
CA ILE A 145 0.46 -19.89 12.93
C ILE A 145 1.06 -20.64 14.14
N THR A 146 2.12 -20.12 14.75
CA THR A 146 2.66 -20.56 16.04
C THR A 146 2.31 -19.58 17.15
N ARG A 147 2.18 -20.10 18.37
CA ARG A 147 2.00 -19.32 19.59
C ARG A 147 3.16 -19.58 20.55
N GLU A 148 3.83 -18.52 20.99
CA GLU A 148 4.80 -18.60 22.08
C GLU A 148 4.15 -19.17 23.35
N THR A 149 4.88 -20.06 24.02
CA THR A 149 4.54 -20.55 25.36
C THR A 149 5.66 -20.15 26.31
N SER A 150 5.31 -19.60 27.47
CA SER A 150 6.25 -18.98 28.42
C SER A 150 7.16 -19.97 29.17
N SER A 151 7.38 -21.16 28.61
CA SER A 151 8.22 -22.23 29.16
C SER A 151 9.70 -21.94 28.91
N ILE A 152 10.48 -21.84 29.99
CA ILE A 152 11.92 -21.53 30.00
C ILE A 152 12.76 -22.78 29.63
N GLU A 153 12.35 -23.50 28.58
CA GLU A 153 13.10 -24.65 28.05
C GLU A 153 14.10 -24.20 26.99
N VAL A 154 15.39 -24.44 27.26
CA VAL A 154 16.48 -24.16 26.32
C VAL A 154 16.43 -25.13 25.14
N ASP A 155 16.06 -24.64 23.95
CA ASP A 155 16.18 -25.35 22.67
C ASP A 155 17.64 -25.27 22.15
N PRO A 156 18.43 -26.36 22.16
CA PRO A 156 19.86 -26.29 21.86
C PRO A 156 20.20 -26.01 20.39
N GLY A 157 19.24 -26.08 19.47
CA GLY A 157 19.42 -25.75 18.05
C GLY A 157 18.65 -24.51 17.57
N ASN A 158 17.88 -23.89 18.48
CA ASN A 158 16.89 -22.85 18.19
C ASN A 158 15.93 -23.22 17.05
N TYR A 159 15.53 -24.50 16.99
CA TYR A 159 14.66 -25.04 15.96
C TYR A 159 13.25 -24.42 16.05
N ARG A 160 12.75 -24.16 17.26
CA ARG A 160 11.47 -23.47 17.51
C ARG A 160 11.44 -22.15 16.74
N SER A 161 12.28 -21.17 17.07
CA SER A 161 12.29 -19.85 16.39
C SER A 161 12.57 -19.93 14.88
N LYS A 162 13.35 -20.92 14.42
CA LYS A 162 13.57 -21.16 12.98
C LYS A 162 12.27 -21.58 12.26
N ILE A 163 11.43 -22.43 12.87
CA ILE A 163 10.11 -22.80 12.32
C ILE A 163 9.21 -21.57 12.26
N GLU A 164 9.13 -20.79 13.35
CA GLU A 164 8.25 -19.62 13.43
C GLU A 164 8.60 -18.58 12.37
N LYS A 165 9.88 -18.26 12.19
CA LYS A 165 10.34 -17.33 11.16
C LYS A 165 10.00 -17.81 9.74
N LEU A 166 10.22 -19.09 9.43
CA LEU A 166 9.90 -19.64 8.11
C LEU A 166 8.39 -19.63 7.84
N LEU A 167 7.55 -19.92 8.84
CA LEU A 167 6.11 -19.88 8.67
C LEU A 167 5.55 -18.45 8.60
N SER A 168 6.07 -17.51 9.38
CA SER A 168 5.78 -16.08 9.22
C SER A 168 6.24 -15.53 7.87
N SER A 169 7.30 -16.09 7.28
CA SER A 169 7.73 -15.78 5.90
C SER A 169 6.78 -16.39 4.87
N ALA A 170 6.30 -17.62 5.07
CA ALA A 170 5.30 -18.24 4.19
C ALA A 170 3.99 -17.43 4.13
N GLN A 171 3.55 -16.88 5.26
CA GLN A 171 2.35 -16.03 5.36
C GLN A 171 2.49 -14.65 4.66
N LYS A 172 3.70 -14.30 4.18
CA LYS A 172 3.98 -13.08 3.41
C LYS A 172 4.11 -13.32 1.91
N LEU A 173 4.02 -14.57 1.44
CA LEU A 173 4.06 -14.91 0.02
C LEU A 173 2.76 -14.48 -0.66
N ASP A 174 2.84 -13.56 -1.62
CA ASP A 174 1.68 -13.08 -2.38
C ASP A 174 1.66 -13.67 -3.81
N LEU A 175 0.54 -14.31 -4.17
CA LEU A 175 0.27 -14.82 -5.52
C LEU A 175 -0.86 -14.06 -6.24
N GLN A 176 -1.60 -13.16 -5.56
CA GLN A 176 -2.79 -12.51 -6.11
C GLN A 176 -2.49 -11.62 -7.33
N HIS A 177 -1.22 -11.25 -7.49
CA HIS A 177 -0.74 -10.36 -8.54
C HIS A 177 0.11 -11.07 -9.59
N THR A 178 0.15 -12.40 -9.63
CA THR A 178 0.94 -13.16 -10.64
C THR A 178 0.36 -13.14 -12.06
N GLN A 179 -0.89 -12.70 -12.23
CA GLN A 179 -1.51 -12.47 -13.54
C GLN A 179 -1.37 -11.00 -13.95
N LEU A 180 -1.07 -10.75 -15.23
CA LEU A 180 -1.09 -9.39 -15.79
C LEU A 180 -2.52 -9.03 -16.23
N PRO A 181 -3.01 -7.79 -16.00
CA PRO A 181 -4.34 -7.37 -16.45
C PRO A 181 -4.47 -7.41 -17.98
N ASN A 182 -5.65 -7.74 -18.50
CA ASN A 182 -5.93 -7.92 -19.94
C ASN A 182 -5.61 -6.69 -20.84
N ASN A 183 -5.38 -5.51 -20.26
CA ASN A 183 -4.90 -4.32 -20.97
C ASN A 183 -3.47 -3.94 -20.49
N THR A 184 -2.52 -4.86 -20.71
CA THR A 184 -1.09 -4.63 -20.45
C THR A 184 -0.59 -3.42 -21.24
N ARG A 185 0.13 -2.51 -20.56
CA ARG A 185 0.69 -1.31 -21.20
C ARG A 185 1.69 -1.72 -22.28
N ARG A 186 1.72 -0.98 -23.39
CA ARG A 186 2.57 -1.27 -24.57
C ARG A 186 4.06 -1.40 -24.28
N TRP A 187 4.55 -0.80 -23.18
CA TRP A 187 5.94 -0.86 -22.75
C TRP A 187 6.25 -2.03 -21.81
N VAL A 188 5.26 -2.82 -21.36
CA VAL A 188 5.51 -3.99 -20.48
C VAL A 188 5.82 -5.21 -21.34
N ALA A 189 6.94 -5.86 -21.07
CA ALA A 189 7.43 -7.08 -21.74
C ALA A 189 6.55 -8.29 -21.40
N SER A 190 5.32 -8.30 -21.91
CA SER A 190 4.21 -9.05 -21.31
C SER A 190 4.37 -10.57 -21.44
N ALA A 191 5.12 -11.05 -22.43
CA ALA A 191 5.49 -12.46 -22.56
C ALA A 191 6.62 -12.87 -21.59
N LYS A 192 7.56 -11.97 -21.26
CA LYS A 192 8.64 -12.21 -20.31
C LYS A 192 8.16 -12.11 -18.86
N ALA A 193 7.41 -11.07 -18.51
CA ALA A 193 6.94 -10.81 -17.15
C ALA A 193 6.10 -11.98 -16.56
N HIS A 194 5.27 -12.66 -17.36
CA HIS A 194 4.58 -13.89 -16.94
C HIS A 194 5.53 -15.04 -16.50
N LEU A 195 6.77 -15.08 -17.01
CA LEU A 195 7.79 -16.07 -16.66
C LEU A 195 8.63 -15.62 -15.46
N THR A 196 9.02 -14.34 -15.41
CA THR A 196 9.92 -13.78 -14.38
C THR A 196 9.26 -13.72 -13.00
N VAL A 197 7.98 -13.35 -12.93
CA VAL A 197 7.25 -13.13 -11.67
C VAL A 197 6.88 -14.45 -10.98
N GLY A 198 6.46 -15.44 -11.77
CA GLY A 198 6.18 -16.78 -11.25
C GLY A 198 7.45 -17.49 -10.74
N SER A 199 8.59 -17.28 -11.40
CA SER A 199 9.85 -17.91 -10.99
C SER A 199 10.47 -17.29 -9.73
N SER A 200 10.41 -15.97 -9.55
CA SER A 200 10.96 -15.30 -8.34
C SER A 200 10.20 -15.68 -7.07
N VAL A 201 8.86 -15.58 -7.08
CA VAL A 201 8.01 -15.99 -5.96
C VAL A 201 8.06 -17.51 -5.72
N GLY A 202 8.16 -18.30 -6.80
CA GLY A 202 8.32 -19.75 -6.71
C GLY A 202 9.60 -20.20 -6.01
N LEU A 203 10.72 -19.51 -6.25
CA LEU A 203 12.00 -19.79 -5.59
C LEU A 203 11.96 -19.45 -4.09
N GLN A 204 11.37 -18.32 -3.70
CA GLN A 204 11.18 -17.97 -2.29
C GLN A 204 10.31 -19.01 -1.55
N ALA A 205 9.19 -19.39 -2.16
CA ALA A 205 8.28 -20.41 -1.64
C ALA A 205 8.97 -21.79 -1.49
N PHE A 206 9.72 -22.23 -2.50
CA PHE A 206 10.49 -23.48 -2.44
C PHE A 206 11.59 -23.42 -1.38
N GLY A 207 12.26 -22.28 -1.22
CA GLY A 207 13.28 -22.06 -0.18
C GLY A 207 12.71 -22.17 1.23
N ILE A 208 11.53 -21.59 1.47
CA ILE A 208 10.83 -21.70 2.77
C ILE A 208 10.39 -23.15 3.03
N TYR A 209 9.77 -23.81 2.04
CA TYR A 209 9.32 -25.19 2.13
C TYR A 209 10.48 -26.17 2.44
N THR A 210 11.60 -26.02 1.75
CA THR A 210 12.80 -26.84 1.97
C THR A 210 13.51 -26.50 3.29
N GLY A 211 13.48 -25.24 3.73
CA GLY A 211 13.93 -24.85 5.07
C GLY A 211 13.18 -25.58 6.19
N LEU A 212 11.85 -25.66 6.08
CA LEU A 212 11.00 -26.39 7.05
C LEU A 212 11.32 -27.90 7.08
N ARG A 213 11.64 -28.50 5.92
CA ARG A 213 12.16 -29.88 5.84
C ARG A 213 13.55 -30.02 6.46
N GLY A 214 14.44 -29.05 6.24
CA GLY A 214 15.80 -29.04 6.78
C GLY A 214 15.83 -29.06 8.30
N ILE A 215 14.94 -28.28 8.94
CA ILE A 215 14.75 -28.32 10.41
C ILE A 215 14.35 -29.73 10.88
N LEU A 216 13.41 -30.39 10.19
CA LEU A 216 12.98 -31.73 10.56
C LEU A 216 14.13 -32.75 10.51
N VAL A 217 15.00 -32.66 9.50
CA VAL A 217 16.19 -33.52 9.39
C VAL A 217 17.17 -33.25 10.54
N ALA A 218 17.44 -31.99 10.86
CA ALA A 218 18.30 -31.56 11.97
C ALA A 218 17.88 -32.16 13.32
N MET A 219 16.59 -32.08 13.61
CA MET A 219 16.01 -32.52 14.88
C MET A 219 16.08 -34.05 15.07
N LYS A 220 16.29 -34.79 13.98
CA LYS A 220 16.43 -36.24 13.93
C LYS A 220 17.87 -36.73 13.93
N SER A 221 18.79 -36.04 13.23
CA SER A 221 20.22 -36.32 13.35
C SER A 221 20.76 -35.95 14.74
N GLY A 222 20.14 -34.96 15.39
CA GLY A 222 20.65 -34.36 16.62
C GLY A 222 21.81 -33.40 16.38
N ASP A 223 22.13 -33.09 15.12
CA ASP A 223 23.24 -32.23 14.76
C ASP A 223 22.87 -30.75 14.89
N THR A 224 23.52 -30.05 15.81
CA THR A 224 23.34 -28.62 16.07
C THR A 224 24.28 -27.72 15.26
N LYS A 225 25.16 -28.28 14.43
CA LYS A 225 26.22 -27.59 13.69
C LYS A 225 26.00 -27.54 12.18
N GLU A 226 25.42 -28.57 11.57
CA GLU A 226 25.23 -28.61 10.11
C GLU A 226 24.07 -27.76 9.58
N VAL A 227 23.13 -27.31 10.43
CA VAL A 227 21.88 -26.67 9.95
C VAL A 227 21.93 -25.14 9.97
N VAL A 228 22.68 -24.63 8.99
CA VAL A 228 22.87 -23.21 8.63
C VAL A 228 21.63 -22.63 7.94
N ILE A 229 20.49 -22.63 8.63
CA ILE A 229 19.28 -21.94 8.18
C ILE A 229 19.35 -20.48 8.61
N ASN A 230 19.93 -19.65 7.73
CA ASN A 230 19.94 -18.20 7.84
C ASN A 230 18.57 -17.64 7.43
N ALA A 231 17.58 -17.72 8.32
CA ALA A 231 16.25 -17.16 8.12
C ALA A 231 16.22 -15.61 7.96
N THR A 232 17.36 -14.94 8.07
CA THR A 232 17.54 -13.49 7.91
C THR A 232 17.08 -13.00 6.53
N GLY A 233 17.43 -13.72 5.45
CA GLY A 233 17.15 -13.31 4.07
C GLY A 233 15.72 -13.53 3.58
N VAL A 234 14.81 -13.96 4.46
CA VAL A 234 13.40 -14.24 4.13
C VAL A 234 12.42 -13.46 5.01
N ALA A 235 12.93 -12.73 6.02
CA ALA A 235 12.13 -12.02 7.01
C ALA A 235 12.10 -10.49 6.81
N SER A 236 12.91 -9.94 5.91
CA SER A 236 12.99 -8.52 5.61
C SER A 236 11.75 -8.01 4.86
N GLU A 237 11.01 -7.11 5.50
CA GLU A 237 10.02 -6.25 4.84
C GLU A 237 10.19 -4.80 5.29
N ILE A 238 9.77 -3.87 4.43
CA ILE A 238 9.94 -2.42 4.56
C ILE A 238 11.43 -2.03 4.44
N GLY A 239 11.80 -1.79 3.17
CA GLY A 239 13.16 -1.90 2.61
C GLY A 239 13.45 -3.32 2.13
N SER A 240 14.10 -3.48 0.96
CA SER A 240 14.80 -4.72 0.51
C SER A 240 15.52 -4.56 -0.86
N ILE A 241 16.88 -4.45 -0.86
CA ILE A 241 17.82 -4.23 -2.00
C ILE A 241 19.23 -4.92 -1.87
N ALA A 242 20.04 -4.71 -0.81
CA ALA A 242 21.51 -4.89 -0.89
C ALA A 242 22.22 -6.29 -0.72
N VAL A 243 21.78 -7.24 0.12
CA VAL A 243 22.67 -8.26 0.74
C VAL A 243 22.36 -9.70 0.33
N ASP A 244 21.10 -10.07 0.08
CA ASP A 244 20.72 -11.48 -0.14
C ASP A 244 21.11 -12.10 -1.50
N VAL A 245 22.11 -11.50 -2.15
CA VAL A 245 23.21 -12.22 -2.83
C VAL A 245 23.70 -13.44 -2.02
N GLY A 246 23.54 -13.43 -0.69
CA GLY A 246 23.71 -14.58 0.21
C GLY A 246 22.89 -15.84 -0.12
N VAL A 247 21.80 -15.76 -0.89
CA VAL A 247 21.01 -16.93 -1.36
C VAL A 247 21.85 -17.89 -2.22
N SER A 248 22.87 -17.36 -2.90
CA SER A 248 23.80 -18.10 -3.77
C SER A 248 24.40 -19.36 -3.13
N LYS A 249 24.82 -19.26 -1.87
CA LYS A 249 25.46 -20.35 -1.12
C LYS A 249 24.45 -21.37 -0.59
N ILE A 250 23.27 -20.88 -0.20
CA ILE A 250 22.16 -21.67 0.35
C ILE A 250 21.57 -22.61 -0.70
N ALA A 251 21.43 -22.14 -1.95
CA ALA A 251 20.96 -22.95 -3.07
C ALA A 251 21.80 -24.24 -3.24
N ASN A 252 23.12 -24.17 -3.10
CA ASN A 252 24.02 -25.32 -3.28
C ASN A 252 23.74 -26.45 -2.28
N GLU A 253 23.50 -26.12 -1.01
CA GLU A 253 23.25 -27.08 0.06
C GLU A 253 21.82 -27.67 -0.06
N MET A 254 20.85 -26.87 -0.51
CA MET A 254 19.50 -27.33 -0.86
C MET A 254 19.48 -28.30 -2.05
N LEU A 255 20.32 -28.08 -3.06
CA LEU A 255 20.37 -28.92 -4.26
C LEU A 255 20.88 -30.34 -3.97
N ALA A 256 21.73 -30.51 -2.96
CA ALA A 256 22.11 -31.82 -2.45
C ALA A 256 20.93 -32.58 -1.77
N ALA A 257 19.91 -31.88 -1.26
CA ALA A 257 18.75 -32.48 -0.59
C ALA A 257 17.66 -33.00 -1.56
N GLY A 258 17.69 -32.56 -2.82
CA GLY A 258 17.33 -33.40 -3.98
C GLY A 258 15.84 -33.60 -4.35
N LYS A 259 15.68 -34.45 -5.38
CA LYS A 259 14.48 -34.69 -6.22
C LYS A 259 13.15 -34.86 -5.48
N ASN A 260 13.16 -35.44 -4.28
CA ASN A 260 11.94 -35.71 -3.53
C ASN A 260 11.32 -34.44 -2.92
N ALA A 261 12.16 -33.50 -2.45
CA ALA A 261 11.66 -32.23 -1.92
C ALA A 261 10.96 -31.40 -3.00
N PHE A 262 11.48 -31.41 -4.23
CA PHE A 262 10.82 -30.82 -5.40
C PHE A 262 9.49 -31.51 -5.74
N LYS A 263 9.48 -32.85 -5.82
CA LYS A 263 8.25 -33.63 -6.12
C LYS A 263 7.13 -33.36 -5.12
N ASP A 264 7.45 -33.10 -3.86
CA ASP A 264 6.47 -32.86 -2.81
C ASP A 264 6.08 -31.37 -2.70
N PHE A 265 7.00 -30.43 -2.94
CA PHE A 265 6.66 -29.01 -3.11
C PHE A 265 5.66 -28.80 -4.25
N ALA A 266 5.85 -29.48 -5.38
CA ALA A 266 4.96 -29.42 -6.55
C ALA A 266 3.52 -29.90 -6.29
N LYS A 267 3.24 -30.53 -5.13
CA LYS A 267 1.89 -30.91 -4.68
C LYS A 267 1.24 -29.88 -3.76
N THR A 268 2.00 -28.92 -3.23
CA THR A 268 1.46 -27.87 -2.36
C THR A 268 0.43 -27.04 -3.14
N ARG A 269 -0.63 -26.58 -2.47
CA ARG A 269 -1.59 -25.67 -3.13
C ARG A 269 -0.91 -24.38 -3.59
N PHE A 270 0.16 -23.94 -2.92
CA PHE A 270 0.98 -22.83 -3.40
C PHE A 270 1.59 -23.11 -4.80
N ALA A 271 2.31 -24.22 -4.98
CA ALA A 271 2.91 -24.56 -6.26
C ALA A 271 1.87 -24.85 -7.35
N LEU A 272 0.72 -25.43 -6.99
CA LEU A 272 -0.40 -25.66 -7.91
C LEU A 272 -1.07 -24.35 -8.37
N ARG A 273 -1.15 -23.32 -7.51
CA ARG A 273 -1.57 -21.95 -7.90
C ARG A 273 -0.57 -21.32 -8.85
N LEU A 274 0.73 -21.40 -8.53
CA LEU A 274 1.83 -20.88 -9.33
C LEU A 274 1.89 -21.51 -10.74
N GLY A 275 1.59 -22.82 -10.84
CA GLY A 275 1.45 -23.50 -12.13
C GLY A 275 0.20 -23.11 -12.92
N ARG A 276 -0.86 -22.61 -12.26
CA ARG A 276 -2.09 -22.10 -12.90
C ARG A 276 -1.98 -20.62 -13.30
N SER A 277 -0.99 -19.87 -12.83
CA SER A 277 -0.79 -18.44 -13.15
C SER A 277 0.07 -18.19 -14.41
N GLY A 278 0.17 -19.16 -15.32
CA GLY A 278 0.85 -18.99 -16.63
C GLY A 278 2.36 -19.22 -16.65
N GLY A 279 3.01 -19.50 -15.51
CA GLY A 279 4.45 -19.75 -15.44
C GLY A 279 4.85 -21.18 -15.83
N LEU A 280 5.82 -21.33 -16.74
CA LEU A 280 6.35 -22.63 -17.16
C LEU A 280 7.11 -23.35 -16.02
N ILE A 281 6.43 -24.32 -15.38
CA ILE A 281 6.99 -25.19 -14.32
C ILE A 281 8.32 -25.86 -14.74
N GLY A 282 8.51 -26.14 -16.04
CA GLY A 282 9.66 -26.89 -16.55
C GLY A 282 10.99 -26.12 -16.65
N GLY A 283 11.00 -24.78 -16.68
CA GLY A 283 12.19 -24.00 -17.01
C GLY A 283 13.14 -23.78 -15.84
N ALA A 284 12.79 -22.83 -14.95
CA ALA A 284 13.66 -22.38 -13.86
C ALA A 284 13.98 -23.47 -12.81
N LEU A 285 13.16 -24.53 -12.74
CA LEU A 285 13.22 -25.55 -11.69
C LEU A 285 14.00 -26.82 -12.10
N THR A 286 14.41 -26.94 -13.37
CA THR A 286 15.15 -28.11 -13.89
C THR A 286 16.64 -27.86 -14.08
N LEU A 287 17.04 -26.62 -14.41
CA LEU A 287 18.44 -26.19 -14.65
C LEU A 287 19.49 -26.78 -13.67
N PRO A 288 19.25 -26.90 -12.35
CA PRO A 288 20.24 -27.47 -11.44
C PRO A 288 20.52 -28.97 -11.63
N PHE A 289 19.57 -29.73 -12.19
CA PHE A 289 19.68 -31.18 -12.32
C PHE A 289 20.55 -31.61 -13.51
N ASP A 290 20.63 -30.80 -14.57
CA ASP A 290 21.51 -31.06 -15.72
C ASP A 290 22.99 -30.80 -15.40
N VAL A 291 23.31 -30.05 -14.35
CA VAL A 291 24.69 -29.89 -13.85
C VAL A 291 25.20 -31.18 -13.20
N TYR A 292 24.33 -31.96 -12.56
CA TYR A 292 24.72 -33.15 -11.79
C TYR A 292 25.34 -34.27 -12.65
N THR A 293 24.91 -34.41 -13.91
CA THR A 293 25.46 -35.41 -14.85
C THR A 293 26.91 -35.10 -15.23
N THR A 294 27.30 -33.83 -15.23
CA THR A 294 28.65 -33.35 -15.60
C THR A 294 29.71 -33.70 -14.55
N VAL A 295 29.33 -34.01 -13.31
CA VAL A 295 30.28 -34.26 -12.21
C VAL A 295 30.95 -35.65 -12.29
N ASN A 296 30.37 -36.61 -13.02
CA ASN A 296 30.89 -37.99 -13.06
C ASN A 296 32.13 -38.19 -13.95
N SER A 297 32.34 -37.37 -14.98
CA SER A 297 33.56 -37.42 -15.82
C SER A 297 34.83 -37.03 -15.05
N LEU A 298 34.67 -36.26 -13.98
CA LEU A 298 35.73 -35.55 -13.29
C LEU A 298 36.55 -36.44 -12.34
N LYS A 299 35.99 -37.56 -11.89
CA LYS A 299 36.69 -38.56 -11.06
C LYS A 299 37.78 -39.34 -11.79
N ALA A 300 37.92 -39.17 -13.11
CA ALA A 300 38.89 -39.92 -13.92
C ALA A 300 40.33 -39.34 -13.90
N ALA A 301 40.53 -38.10 -13.46
CA ALA A 301 41.79 -37.37 -13.70
C ALA A 301 42.85 -37.47 -12.59
N SER A 302 42.54 -38.04 -11.42
CA SER A 302 43.34 -37.86 -10.19
C SER A 302 44.58 -38.76 -10.02
N HIS A 303 45.12 -39.37 -11.09
CA HIS A 303 46.14 -40.42 -11.00
C HIS A 303 47.33 -40.34 -12.00
N ALA A 304 47.52 -39.22 -12.71
CA ALA A 304 48.64 -39.03 -13.64
C ALA A 304 49.75 -38.11 -13.10
N THR A 305 50.95 -38.20 -13.68
CA THR A 305 52.11 -37.30 -13.42
C THR A 305 52.90 -37.04 -14.72
N GLY A 306 53.62 -35.92 -14.82
CA GLY A 306 54.39 -35.56 -16.03
C GLY A 306 53.55 -34.84 -17.09
N LYS A 307 53.87 -35.01 -18.39
CA LYS A 307 53.11 -34.33 -19.46
C LYS A 307 51.68 -34.88 -19.60
N GLU A 308 51.47 -36.14 -19.25
CA GLU A 308 50.12 -36.73 -19.11
C GLU A 308 49.37 -36.19 -17.88
N ALA A 309 50.08 -35.76 -16.81
CA ALA A 309 49.41 -34.91 -15.81
C ALA A 309 49.05 -33.54 -16.36
N MET A 310 49.72 -33.00 -17.39
CA MET A 310 49.30 -31.71 -17.95
C MET A 310 48.01 -31.87 -18.77
N ASP A 311 47.88 -32.95 -19.55
CA ASP A 311 46.61 -33.26 -20.23
C ASP A 311 45.51 -33.65 -19.23
N HIS A 312 45.84 -34.37 -18.14
CA HIS A 312 44.90 -34.62 -17.04
C HIS A 312 44.66 -33.41 -16.12
N TYR A 313 45.52 -32.38 -16.08
CA TYR A 313 45.26 -31.08 -15.44
C TYR A 313 44.55 -30.09 -16.36
N ILE A 314 44.51 -30.34 -17.67
CA ILE A 314 43.61 -29.65 -18.61
C ILE A 314 42.23 -30.31 -18.56
N SER A 315 42.16 -31.64 -18.47
CA SER A 315 40.92 -32.38 -18.19
C SER A 315 40.38 -32.12 -16.77
N ALA A 316 41.25 -31.94 -15.76
CA ALA A 316 40.87 -31.46 -14.43
C ALA A 316 40.79 -29.91 -14.34
N GLY A 317 41.30 -29.18 -15.32
CA GLY A 317 41.02 -27.74 -15.50
C GLY A 317 39.57 -27.55 -15.91
N LEU A 318 39.07 -28.45 -16.76
CA LEU A 318 37.65 -28.65 -17.08
C LEU A 318 36.86 -29.32 -15.94
N SER A 319 37.45 -29.50 -14.74
CA SER A 319 36.80 -30.06 -13.54
C SER A 319 36.46 -29.01 -12.46
N ILE A 320 36.81 -27.74 -12.62
CA ILE A 320 36.51 -26.70 -11.62
C ILE A 320 35.16 -26.03 -11.91
N THR A 321 34.09 -26.84 -11.95
CA THR A 321 32.79 -26.40 -12.53
C THR A 321 31.55 -26.77 -11.70
N SER A 322 31.70 -27.32 -10.48
CA SER A 322 30.54 -27.84 -9.71
C SER A 322 30.58 -27.68 -8.18
N ALA A 323 31.49 -26.87 -7.63
CA ALA A 323 31.53 -26.58 -6.18
C ALA A 323 31.98 -25.15 -5.88
N ALA A 324 33.06 -24.69 -6.52
CA ALA A 324 33.59 -23.33 -6.36
C ALA A 324 32.87 -22.26 -7.21
N MET A 325 31.80 -22.62 -7.94
CA MET A 325 31.16 -21.73 -8.92
C MET A 325 29.82 -21.13 -8.46
N THR A 326 29.13 -21.67 -7.45
CA THR A 326 27.77 -21.18 -7.09
C THR A 326 27.81 -19.90 -6.26
N VAL A 327 28.84 -19.71 -5.44
CA VAL A 327 29.18 -18.41 -4.80
C VAL A 327 29.67 -17.37 -5.85
N ILE A 328 29.78 -17.77 -7.13
CA ILE A 328 30.12 -16.94 -8.30
C ILE A 328 29.01 -17.01 -9.38
N LEU A 329 27.87 -17.69 -9.13
CA LEU A 329 26.74 -17.82 -10.06
C LEU A 329 25.37 -17.42 -9.49
N GLY A 330 25.22 -17.25 -8.17
CA GLY A 330 24.13 -16.41 -7.66
C GLY A 330 24.29 -14.94 -8.06
N THR A 331 25.50 -14.54 -8.48
CA THR A 331 25.81 -13.28 -9.17
C THR A 331 25.46 -13.28 -10.66
N ALA A 332 24.79 -14.33 -11.18
CA ALA A 332 24.41 -14.46 -12.59
C ALA A 332 22.93 -14.82 -12.83
N ALA A 333 22.10 -14.95 -11.78
CA ALA A 333 20.69 -15.36 -11.91
C ALA A 333 19.75 -14.51 -11.03
N MET A 334 19.16 -13.47 -11.64
CA MET A 334 18.03 -12.66 -11.14
C MET A 334 18.22 -11.86 -9.83
N ALA A 335 19.10 -10.85 -9.88
CA ALA A 335 19.13 -9.59 -9.10
C ALA A 335 18.15 -9.41 -7.90
N GLY A 336 18.67 -9.42 -6.65
CA GLY A 336 17.91 -9.06 -5.43
C GLY A 336 18.49 -9.52 -4.06
N LEU A 337 18.04 -9.10 -2.84
CA LEU A 337 17.28 -7.90 -2.35
C LEU A 337 17.26 -7.73 -0.75
N SER A 338 18.16 -7.02 -0.03
CA SER A 338 18.01 -6.63 1.44
C SER A 338 19.13 -5.70 2.05
N PHE A 339 19.08 -4.56 2.74
CA PHE A 339 18.16 -3.46 3.11
C PHE A 339 16.93 -3.85 3.97
N VAL A 340 16.82 -3.24 5.16
CA VAL A 340 15.68 -3.30 6.10
C VAL A 340 15.73 -2.11 7.09
N GLY A 341 14.57 -1.59 7.53
CA GLY A 341 14.43 -0.55 8.57
C GLY A 341 14.25 -1.12 9.99
N PRO A 342 13.10 -0.95 10.70
CA PRO A 342 12.07 0.10 10.55
C PRO A 342 11.38 0.58 11.88
N ALA A 343 11.02 1.87 12.03
CA ALA A 343 10.02 2.40 13.00
C ALA A 343 9.70 3.91 12.76
N GLY A 344 8.57 4.51 13.17
CA GLY A 344 7.36 3.91 13.78
C GLY A 344 6.36 4.86 14.49
N LEU A 345 5.65 5.74 13.76
CA LEU A 345 4.34 6.37 14.08
C LEU A 345 4.13 7.36 15.28
N LEU A 346 3.78 8.59 14.89
CA LEU A 346 2.71 9.50 15.38
C LEU A 346 1.76 9.05 16.52
N PHE A 347 1.41 10.00 17.41
CA PHE A 347 0.06 10.15 17.97
C PHE A 347 -0.23 11.62 18.37
N GLY A 348 -1.50 11.98 18.55
CA GLY A 348 -1.86 13.02 19.53
C GLY A 348 -2.10 14.46 19.07
N ALA A 349 -2.61 14.70 17.85
CA ALA A 349 -3.26 15.99 17.55
C ALA A 349 -4.63 16.10 18.26
N PHE A 350 -4.65 16.60 19.50
CA PHE A 350 -5.87 16.99 20.24
C PHE A 350 -5.59 18.14 21.22
N LEU A 351 -6.63 18.88 21.62
CA LEU A 351 -6.58 20.05 22.52
C LEU A 351 -5.71 21.20 21.95
N ALA A 352 -6.14 22.03 20.99
CA ALA A 352 -7.48 22.52 20.68
C ALA A 352 -8.17 23.32 21.81
N ILE A 353 -8.34 24.62 21.56
CA ILE A 353 -9.27 25.58 22.20
C ILE A 353 -8.89 26.08 23.61
N GLY A 354 -8.64 27.39 23.71
CA GLY A 354 -8.47 28.11 24.98
C GLY A 354 -8.39 29.63 24.79
N SER A 355 -9.49 30.33 25.09
CA SER A 355 -9.59 31.78 25.40
C SER A 355 -8.74 32.81 24.62
N GLN A 356 -9.42 33.60 23.78
CA GLN A 356 -9.22 35.06 23.81
C GLN A 356 -9.70 35.62 25.17
N VAL A 357 -9.46 36.92 25.42
CA VAL A 357 -9.98 37.74 26.55
C VAL A 357 -9.13 37.70 27.83
N TYR A 358 -8.10 38.55 27.85
CA TYR A 358 -7.91 39.65 28.81
C TYR A 358 -6.94 40.64 28.15
N GLY A 359 -7.01 41.97 28.31
CA GLY A 359 -7.97 42.79 29.04
C GLY A 359 -7.29 44.15 29.28
N ALA A 360 -7.72 45.21 28.58
CA ALA A 360 -6.93 46.43 28.44
C ALA A 360 -6.95 47.37 29.67
N VAL A 361 -6.26 46.97 30.75
CA VAL A 361 -5.91 47.83 31.88
C VAL A 361 -4.49 47.48 32.37
N ARG A 362 -3.49 48.23 31.90
CA ARG A 362 -2.16 48.51 32.50
C ARG A 362 -1.21 49.07 31.44
N ILE A 363 -1.13 50.40 31.35
CA ILE A 363 -0.10 51.12 30.56
C ILE A 363 0.84 51.93 31.48
N VAL A 364 0.44 52.17 32.73
CA VAL A 364 1.24 52.91 33.72
C VAL A 364 2.15 51.97 34.52
N ASP A 365 1.67 50.78 34.91
CA ASP A 365 2.50 49.76 35.59
C ASP A 365 3.55 49.15 34.64
N ASP A 366 3.19 48.88 33.37
CA ASP A 366 4.02 48.18 32.36
C ASP A 366 5.25 49.00 31.90
N ILE A 367 5.50 50.21 32.42
CA ILE A 367 6.73 50.99 32.19
C ILE A 367 7.64 50.96 33.42
N ASP A 368 7.05 51.02 34.62
CA ASP A 368 7.75 51.08 35.92
C ASP A 368 8.47 49.75 36.23
N ASP A 369 7.97 48.62 35.68
CA ASP A 369 8.59 47.29 35.74
C ASP A 369 9.86 47.12 34.88
N TYR A 370 10.13 48.01 33.90
CA TYR A 370 11.21 47.83 32.91
C TYR A 370 12.30 48.91 32.93
N ILE A 371 12.01 50.12 33.43
CA ILE A 371 12.99 51.20 33.59
C ILE A 371 12.78 51.98 34.89
N GLU A 372 13.86 52.23 35.63
CA GLU A 372 13.81 53.11 36.80
C GLU A 372 13.64 54.58 36.35
N LEU A 373 12.53 55.20 36.78
CA LEU A 373 12.13 56.56 36.43
C LEU A 373 12.43 57.55 37.55
N THR A 374 12.95 58.73 37.21
CA THR A 374 13.15 59.80 38.20
C THR A 374 11.82 60.41 38.68
N LEU A 375 11.86 61.04 39.85
CA LEU A 375 10.69 61.65 40.50
C LEU A 375 9.97 62.71 39.64
N GLY A 376 10.69 63.38 38.75
CA GLY A 376 10.12 64.33 37.77
C GLY A 376 9.49 63.64 36.55
N GLU A 377 10.13 62.58 36.04
CA GLU A 377 9.62 61.80 34.89
C GLU A 377 8.32 61.08 35.25
N ARG A 378 8.22 60.46 36.44
CA ARG A 378 6.99 59.79 36.91
C ARG A 378 5.76 60.71 36.89
N TRP A 379 5.87 61.91 37.48
CA TRP A 379 4.75 62.86 37.51
C TRP A 379 4.40 63.41 36.12
N ARG A 380 5.39 63.67 35.26
CA ARG A 380 5.15 64.22 33.92
C ARG A 380 4.60 63.18 32.94
N SER A 381 5.13 61.96 32.94
CA SER A 381 4.66 60.87 32.07
C SER A 381 3.24 60.41 32.43
N GLY A 382 2.91 60.35 33.73
CA GLY A 382 1.53 60.10 34.17
C GLY A 382 0.55 61.19 33.68
N PHE A 383 0.94 62.47 33.77
CA PHE A 383 0.14 63.59 33.28
C PHE A 383 -0.01 63.60 31.75
N LEU A 384 1.06 63.30 30.99
CA LEU A 384 1.01 63.20 29.52
C LEU A 384 0.11 62.05 29.05
N SER A 385 0.21 60.88 29.68
CA SER A 385 -0.63 59.72 29.38
C SER A 385 -2.11 59.99 29.71
N PHE A 386 -2.39 60.65 30.84
CA PHE A 386 -3.74 61.11 31.22
C PHE A 386 -4.32 62.14 30.23
N CYS A 387 -3.48 62.98 29.62
CA CYS A 387 -3.88 63.98 28.62
C CYS A 387 -3.84 63.49 27.16
N MET A 388 -3.56 62.20 26.91
CA MET A 388 -3.42 61.60 25.58
C MET A 388 -2.36 62.28 24.67
N TRP A 389 -1.22 62.67 25.24
CA TRP A 389 -0.06 63.21 24.51
C TRP A 389 1.08 62.18 24.45
N ASP A 390 1.93 62.27 23.41
CA ASP A 390 3.07 61.37 23.22
C ASP A 390 4.06 61.40 24.40
N VAL A 391 4.61 60.23 24.74
CA VAL A 391 5.66 60.09 25.75
C VAL A 391 7.00 60.57 25.17
N GLU A 392 7.76 61.31 25.98
CA GLU A 392 9.03 61.90 25.61
C GLU A 392 10.03 60.85 25.07
N GLN A 393 10.63 61.15 23.92
CA GLN A 393 11.26 60.12 23.08
C GLN A 393 12.42 59.39 23.79
N GLY A 394 13.20 60.07 24.64
CA GLY A 394 14.25 59.41 25.43
C GLY A 394 13.73 58.40 26.48
N VAL A 395 12.50 58.56 26.96
CA VAL A 395 11.84 57.58 27.86
C VAL A 395 11.26 56.44 27.03
N LYS A 396 10.58 56.77 25.92
CA LYS A 396 10.01 55.82 24.95
C LYS A 396 11.05 54.88 24.36
N ASP A 397 12.21 55.41 24.00
CA ASP A 397 13.33 54.66 23.42
C ASP A 397 13.98 53.72 24.45
N ARG A 398 14.33 54.24 25.66
CA ARG A 398 14.81 53.42 26.79
C ARG A 398 13.84 52.29 27.15
N TYR A 399 12.55 52.62 27.23
CA TYR A 399 11.48 51.66 27.52
C TYR A 399 11.38 50.59 26.44
N ASN A 400 11.29 50.98 25.16
CA ASN A 400 11.23 50.04 24.04
C ASN A 400 12.44 49.09 24.03
N GLN A 401 13.65 49.59 24.26
CA GLN A 401 14.87 48.78 24.30
C GLN A 401 14.86 47.76 25.44
N ALA A 402 14.61 48.21 26.68
CA ALA A 402 14.55 47.33 27.86
C ALA A 402 13.38 46.33 27.79
N ARG A 403 12.22 46.77 27.27
CA ARG A 403 11.04 45.93 27.06
C ARG A 403 11.29 44.86 26.03
N THR A 404 11.85 45.20 24.86
CA THR A 404 12.18 44.19 23.84
C THR A 404 13.23 43.21 24.34
N LEU A 405 14.23 43.66 25.10
CA LEU A 405 15.24 42.79 25.72
C LEU A 405 14.59 41.75 26.67
N ILE A 406 13.79 42.21 27.63
CA ILE A 406 13.14 41.33 28.62
C ILE A 406 12.08 40.44 27.96
N GLN A 407 11.25 40.98 27.05
CA GLN A 407 10.22 40.20 26.36
C GLN A 407 10.82 39.15 25.43
N HIS A 408 11.93 39.44 24.74
CA HIS A 408 12.62 38.45 23.91
C HIS A 408 13.33 37.39 24.75
N THR A 409 13.98 37.77 25.86
CA THR A 409 14.57 36.83 26.82
C THR A 409 13.52 35.83 27.33
N GLU A 410 12.36 36.32 27.78
CA GLU A 410 11.28 35.46 28.27
C GLU A 410 10.55 34.73 27.13
N GLN A 411 10.57 35.22 25.90
CA GLN A 411 10.09 34.48 24.73
C GLN A 411 11.01 33.27 24.43
N LEU A 412 12.33 33.47 24.40
CA LEU A 412 13.31 32.41 24.17
C LEU A 412 13.24 31.35 25.28
N LYS A 413 13.21 31.74 26.56
CA LYS A 413 13.03 30.80 27.68
C LYS A 413 11.72 30.01 27.59
N ARG A 414 10.59 30.65 27.27
CA ARG A 414 9.29 29.97 27.11
C ARG A 414 9.26 29.05 25.90
N ASN A 415 9.90 29.43 24.79
CA ASN A 415 10.03 28.57 23.62
C ASN A 415 10.90 27.34 23.93
N ALA A 416 12.08 27.55 24.54
CA ALA A 416 12.95 26.46 25.00
C ALA A 416 12.24 25.51 25.96
N ARG A 417 11.50 26.03 26.96
CA ARG A 417 10.64 25.21 27.84
C ARG A 417 9.55 24.46 27.06
N ARG A 418 8.88 25.10 26.11
CA ARG A 418 7.88 24.44 25.27
C ARG A 418 8.47 23.31 24.40
N LEU A 419 9.71 23.44 23.94
CA LEU A 419 10.43 22.37 23.25
C LEU A 419 10.74 21.23 24.24
N LEU A 420 11.41 21.53 25.36
CA LEU A 420 11.92 20.55 26.34
C LEU A 420 10.85 19.85 27.17
N ASP A 421 9.73 20.50 27.44
CA ASP A 421 8.69 19.99 28.33
C ASP A 421 7.48 19.43 27.53
N VAL A 422 7.37 19.74 26.22
CA VAL A 422 6.23 19.34 25.37
C VAL A 422 6.65 18.83 23.98
N GLN A 423 7.22 19.67 23.10
CA GLN A 423 7.27 19.37 21.65
C GLN A 423 8.38 18.39 21.24
N LEU A 424 9.52 18.42 21.92
CA LEU A 424 10.70 17.61 21.69
C LEU A 424 11.17 16.94 23.00
N LYS A 425 10.27 16.81 23.98
CA LYS A 425 10.55 16.35 25.34
C LYS A 425 11.34 15.04 25.40
N ASP A 426 11.04 14.12 24.49
CA ASP A 426 11.62 12.78 24.50
C ASP A 426 12.85 12.66 23.56
N SER A 427 13.15 13.68 22.75
CA SER A 427 14.27 13.72 21.79
C SER A 427 15.34 14.78 22.11
N THR A 428 15.04 15.81 22.90
CA THR A 428 15.93 16.93 23.25
C THR A 428 16.07 17.05 24.77
N GLU A 429 17.28 17.26 25.27
CA GLU A 429 17.54 17.46 26.70
C GLU A 429 18.01 18.87 27.08
N ALA A 430 18.56 19.64 26.14
CA ALA A 430 18.96 21.02 26.36
C ALA A 430 18.68 21.89 25.11
N VAL A 431 18.36 23.16 25.36
CA VAL A 431 18.27 24.20 24.34
C VAL A 431 19.15 25.37 24.78
N VAL A 432 20.15 25.71 23.99
CA VAL A 432 21.04 26.85 24.21
C VAL A 432 20.69 27.93 23.20
N ASN A 433 20.25 29.09 23.68
CA ASN A 433 19.96 30.26 22.85
C ASN A 433 21.18 31.18 22.91
N GLY A 434 21.66 31.64 21.77
CA GLY A 434 22.79 32.55 21.71
C GLY A 434 22.50 33.90 22.37
N SER A 435 23.55 34.64 22.69
CA SER A 435 23.42 36.01 23.19
C SER A 435 22.82 36.93 22.13
N PHE A 436 22.18 38.01 22.58
CA PHE A 436 21.61 39.00 21.69
C PHE A 436 21.57 40.38 22.34
N GLU A 437 21.67 41.41 21.51
CA GLU A 437 21.52 42.81 21.90
C GLU A 437 20.29 43.43 21.23
N VAL A 438 19.77 44.51 21.80
CA VAL A 438 18.65 45.27 21.23
C VAL A 438 19.14 46.65 20.86
N ASP A 439 19.33 46.85 19.56
CA ASP A 439 19.69 48.12 18.95
C ASP A 439 18.45 48.97 18.70
N LEU A 440 18.61 50.30 18.65
CA LEU A 440 17.55 51.22 18.24
C LEU A 440 17.88 51.79 16.86
N VAL A 441 17.16 51.35 15.82
CA VAL A 441 17.41 51.73 14.42
C VAL A 441 16.41 52.79 13.95
N PRO A 442 16.86 53.97 13.50
CA PRO A 442 15.99 55.00 12.94
C PRO A 442 15.25 54.48 11.68
N THR A 443 13.95 54.25 11.81
CA THR A 443 13.11 53.60 10.80
C THR A 443 11.98 54.55 10.41
N GLN A 444 11.70 54.73 9.12
CA GLN A 444 10.54 55.50 8.69
C GLN A 444 9.26 54.67 8.85
N VAL A 445 8.41 55.08 9.79
CA VAL A 445 7.10 54.49 10.07
C VAL A 445 6.03 55.38 9.45
N TRP A 446 5.11 54.79 8.68
CA TRP A 446 3.97 55.49 8.14
C TRP A 446 2.91 55.69 9.24
N LYS A 447 2.68 56.94 9.67
CA LYS A 447 1.73 57.27 10.73
C LYS A 447 0.62 58.20 10.25
N ARG A 448 -0.61 57.78 10.51
CA ARG A 448 -1.83 58.60 10.44
C ARG A 448 -1.92 59.47 11.69
N ASN A 449 -1.91 60.79 11.54
CA ASN A 449 -2.30 61.67 12.63
C ASN A 449 -3.82 61.58 12.83
N TRP A 450 -4.26 61.00 13.95
CA TRP A 450 -5.66 60.70 14.20
C TRP A 450 -6.56 61.94 14.39
N TRP A 451 -5.97 63.10 14.71
CA TRP A 451 -6.69 64.37 14.87
C TRP A 451 -6.82 65.15 13.56
N THR A 452 -5.78 65.17 12.71
CA THR A 452 -5.80 65.90 11.42
C THR A 452 -6.21 65.02 10.24
N LYS A 453 -6.22 63.68 10.40
CA LYS A 453 -6.40 62.66 9.35
C LYS A 453 -5.38 62.72 8.21
N ILE A 454 -4.27 63.43 8.40
CA ILE A 454 -3.15 63.47 7.45
C ILE A 454 -2.19 62.33 7.79
N ASP A 455 -1.77 61.59 6.76
CA ASP A 455 -0.76 60.54 6.88
C ASP A 455 0.62 61.09 6.54
N SER A 456 1.64 60.65 7.28
CA SER A 456 3.03 61.13 7.13
C SER A 456 4.04 60.03 7.46
N TRP A 457 5.17 60.04 6.77
CA TRP A 457 6.35 59.29 7.19
C TRP A 457 7.00 59.99 8.38
N GLN A 458 7.19 59.27 9.48
CA GLN A 458 7.86 59.75 10.68
C GLN A 458 9.02 58.80 11.00
N THR A 459 10.20 59.34 11.27
CA THR A 459 11.34 58.51 11.70
C THR A 459 11.18 58.19 13.19
N GLU A 460 10.96 56.93 13.53
CA GLU A 460 10.98 56.43 14.90
C GLU A 460 12.14 55.47 15.12
N ASN A 461 12.69 55.48 16.33
CA ASN A 461 13.73 54.53 16.73
C ASN A 461 13.07 53.20 17.08
N VAL A 462 13.18 52.22 16.18
CA VAL A 462 12.56 50.90 16.33
C VAL A 462 13.58 49.93 16.92
N PRO A 463 13.23 49.14 17.96
CA PRO A 463 14.12 48.14 18.50
C PRO A 463 14.33 46.99 17.50
N VAL A 464 15.59 46.70 17.17
CA VAL A 464 16.03 45.61 16.29
C VAL A 464 16.96 44.71 17.09
N ILE A 465 16.69 43.41 17.08
CA ILE A 465 17.53 42.42 17.75
C ILE A 465 18.73 42.09 16.85
N ARG A 466 19.93 42.02 17.41
CA ARG A 466 21.12 41.43 16.78
C ARG A 466 21.62 40.26 17.63
N GLY A 467 22.18 39.24 17.00
CA GLY A 467 22.96 38.23 17.72
C GLY A 467 24.25 38.84 18.29
N GLY A 468 24.60 38.47 19.51
CA GLY A 468 25.90 38.76 20.12
C GLY A 468 26.95 37.72 19.74
N ASP A 469 28.16 37.88 20.27
CA ASP A 469 29.31 37.00 20.02
C ASP A 469 29.42 35.93 21.12
N ASP A 470 29.03 34.68 20.84
CA ASP A 470 29.07 33.60 21.83
C ASP A 470 30.40 32.83 21.85
N THR A 471 30.81 32.34 23.03
CA THR A 471 31.92 31.39 23.15
C THR A 471 31.61 30.36 24.23
N ILE A 472 31.34 29.12 23.81
CA ILE A 472 30.84 28.05 24.69
C ILE A 472 31.58 26.74 24.38
N ASP A 473 32.13 26.12 25.42
CA ASP A 473 32.60 24.73 25.36
C ASP A 473 31.66 23.87 26.18
N ALA A 474 30.90 22.99 25.51
CA ALA A 474 29.96 22.07 26.14
C ALA A 474 30.36 20.60 25.96
N SER A 475 31.65 20.33 25.74
CA SER A 475 32.19 18.99 25.50
C SER A 475 31.70 17.94 26.51
N ASP A 476 31.64 18.31 27.79
CA ASP A 476 31.20 17.48 28.93
C ASP A 476 29.67 17.51 29.20
N GLY A 477 28.90 18.27 28.42
CA GLY A 477 27.45 18.44 28.55
C GLY A 477 27.00 19.87 28.90
N VAL A 478 25.72 20.17 28.63
CA VAL A 478 25.11 21.47 28.95
C VAL A 478 24.66 21.54 30.40
N THR A 479 25.12 22.57 31.13
CA THR A 479 24.74 22.84 32.52
C THR A 479 23.70 23.97 32.62
N LYS A 480 23.12 24.18 33.81
CA LYS A 480 22.15 25.26 34.06
C LYS A 480 22.79 26.64 34.16
N ASP A 481 24.10 26.69 34.38
CA ASP A 481 24.88 27.91 34.58
C ASP A 481 25.56 28.39 33.27
N MET A 482 25.40 27.61 32.19
CA MET A 482 25.87 27.94 30.85
C MET A 482 25.03 29.08 30.23
N PRO A 483 25.65 30.10 29.58
CA PRO A 483 24.92 31.21 28.98
C PRO A 483 23.81 30.74 28.03
N GLY A 484 22.62 31.32 28.16
CA GLY A 484 21.47 31.04 27.29
C GLY A 484 20.85 29.64 27.38
N ALA A 485 21.40 28.76 28.22
CA ALA A 485 20.99 27.37 28.34
C ALA A 485 19.69 27.18 29.14
N VAL A 486 18.83 26.29 28.64
CA VAL A 486 17.67 25.77 29.32
C VAL A 486 17.76 24.24 29.30
N VAL A 487 17.83 23.63 30.49
CA VAL A 487 17.98 22.17 30.64
C VAL A 487 16.63 21.52 30.96
N GLY A 488 16.29 20.45 30.23
CA GLY A 488 15.12 19.61 30.41
C GLY A 488 15.43 18.30 31.16
N VAL A 489 14.86 17.19 30.68
CA VAL A 489 15.11 15.85 31.24
C VAL A 489 16.16 15.13 30.40
N ALA A 490 17.33 14.87 30.99
CA ALA A 490 18.44 14.18 30.34
C ALA A 490 18.07 12.77 29.84
N GLY A 491 18.74 12.33 28.78
CA GLY A 491 18.63 10.97 28.22
C GLY A 491 19.87 10.58 27.43
N GLU A 492 20.07 9.29 27.20
CA GLU A 492 21.26 8.76 26.52
C GLU A 492 21.29 9.14 25.03
N ASN A 493 20.14 9.04 24.36
CA ASN A 493 19.98 9.32 22.92
C ASN A 493 19.33 10.69 22.62
N LYS A 494 19.36 11.63 23.57
CA LYS A 494 18.76 12.97 23.39
C LYS A 494 19.76 13.98 22.86
N ASN A 495 19.27 14.91 22.03
CA ASN A 495 20.07 15.95 21.42
C ASN A 495 20.14 17.25 22.25
N THR A 496 21.09 18.10 21.89
CA THR A 496 21.16 19.52 22.29
C THR A 496 20.80 20.39 21.07
N LEU A 497 19.88 21.34 21.24
CA LEU A 497 19.60 22.36 20.23
C LEU A 497 20.38 23.64 20.53
N TRP A 498 20.97 24.23 19.50
CA TRP A 498 21.67 25.51 19.55
C TRP A 498 20.98 26.49 18.60
N TYR A 499 20.59 27.67 19.10
CA TYR A 499 19.98 28.75 18.32
C TYR A 499 20.90 29.97 18.33
N LEU A 500 21.76 30.06 17.31
CA LEU A 500 22.87 31.01 17.21
C LEU A 500 22.52 32.16 16.25
N GLY A 501 22.86 33.40 16.65
CA GLY A 501 22.41 34.62 15.97
C GLY A 501 23.25 35.03 14.75
N ASP A 502 23.27 36.33 14.44
CA ASP A 502 24.12 36.92 13.40
C ASP A 502 25.51 37.38 13.89
N GLY A 503 25.85 37.17 15.17
CA GLY A 503 27.16 37.52 15.75
C GLY A 503 28.26 36.49 15.50
N ARG A 504 29.40 36.63 16.18
CA ARG A 504 30.56 35.75 16.03
C ARG A 504 30.61 34.67 17.11
N ASP A 505 30.30 33.43 16.73
CA ASP A 505 30.11 32.33 17.69
C ASP A 505 31.21 31.27 17.57
N SER A 506 31.74 30.82 18.71
CA SER A 506 32.69 29.71 18.81
C SER A 506 32.15 28.65 19.77
N ILE A 507 31.63 27.54 19.23
CA ILE A 507 30.84 26.56 20.00
C ILE A 507 31.41 25.16 19.80
N LYS A 508 31.66 24.45 20.91
CA LYS A 508 31.82 22.99 20.90
C LYS A 508 30.58 22.32 21.50
N GLY A 509 30.00 21.41 20.73
CA GLY A 509 28.85 20.59 21.12
C GLY A 509 29.18 19.55 22.19
N VAL A 510 28.16 18.80 22.58
CA VAL A 510 28.26 17.73 23.58
C VAL A 510 28.85 16.48 22.91
N ILE A 511 30.08 16.08 23.27
CA ILE A 511 30.83 15.07 22.51
C ILE A 511 30.05 13.75 22.37
N LYS A 512 29.36 13.27 23.42
CA LYS A 512 28.70 11.96 23.38
C LYS A 512 27.26 11.97 22.87
N LYS A 513 26.73 13.12 22.41
CA LYS A 513 25.29 13.29 22.07
C LYS A 513 25.11 14.08 20.77
N PRO A 514 23.97 13.92 20.05
CA PRO A 514 23.70 14.73 18.86
C PRO A 514 23.49 16.21 19.19
N ASN A 515 23.91 17.07 18.28
CA ASN A 515 23.85 18.53 18.36
C ASN A 515 23.17 19.05 17.09
N ILE A 516 22.20 19.94 17.24
CA ILE A 516 21.53 20.60 16.11
C ILE A 516 21.78 22.10 16.22
N PHE A 517 22.62 22.61 15.33
CA PHE A 517 23.04 24.02 15.29
C PHE A 517 22.23 24.79 14.25
N HIS A 518 21.22 25.54 14.68
CA HIS A 518 20.58 26.57 13.86
C HIS A 518 21.41 27.85 13.97
N TYR A 519 21.94 28.38 12.85
CA TYR A 519 22.83 29.54 12.89
C TYR A 519 22.56 30.61 11.82
N GLY A 520 22.71 31.87 12.21
CA GLY A 520 22.60 33.06 11.35
C GLY A 520 23.84 33.37 10.50
N SER A 521 23.85 34.54 9.88
CA SER A 521 24.82 34.99 8.86
C SER A 521 26.19 35.45 9.38
N GLY A 522 26.42 35.37 10.70
CA GLY A 522 27.68 35.74 11.33
C GLY A 522 28.79 34.70 11.15
N ILE A 523 30.00 35.05 11.60
CA ILE A 523 31.19 34.19 11.55
C ILE A 523 31.06 33.11 12.63
N LYS A 524 31.07 31.83 12.26
CA LYS A 524 30.96 30.70 13.21
C LYS A 524 32.24 29.87 13.24
N ASP A 525 32.58 29.28 14.38
CA ASP A 525 33.55 28.18 14.51
C ASP A 525 32.85 27.09 15.33
N LEU A 526 32.09 26.22 14.64
CA LEU A 526 31.23 25.21 15.26
C LEU A 526 31.89 23.83 15.18
N THR A 527 31.87 23.10 16.29
CA THR A 527 32.33 21.69 16.36
C THR A 527 31.25 20.83 17.00
N GLY A 528 30.94 19.69 16.39
CA GLY A 528 30.09 18.64 16.93
C GLY A 528 30.82 17.65 17.84
N GLY A 529 30.50 16.36 17.73
CA GLY A 529 30.92 15.29 18.65
C GLY A 529 31.17 13.92 18.00
N GLU A 530 30.64 12.86 18.63
CA GLU A 530 30.73 11.44 18.25
C GLU A 530 29.35 10.85 17.83
N LYS A 531 28.44 11.72 17.38
CA LYS A 531 27.05 11.40 17.01
C LYS A 531 26.63 12.28 15.85
N ASN A 532 25.68 11.79 15.05
CA ASN A 532 25.09 12.48 13.91
C ASN A 532 24.65 13.91 14.27
N ASP A 533 25.45 14.89 13.87
CA ASP A 533 25.22 16.32 14.14
C ASP A 533 24.61 17.03 12.92
N HIS A 534 23.86 18.11 13.16
CA HIS A 534 23.08 18.80 12.12
C HIS A 534 23.27 20.31 12.16
N PHE A 535 23.85 20.88 11.10
CA PHE A 535 24.17 22.30 10.95
C PHE A 535 23.19 22.95 9.98
N VAL A 536 22.25 23.73 10.51
CA VAL A 536 21.19 24.42 9.77
C VAL A 536 21.54 25.90 9.59
N PHE A 537 21.96 26.28 8.39
CA PHE A 537 22.24 27.66 8.04
C PHE A 537 20.93 28.40 7.74
N GLU A 538 20.37 29.06 8.75
CA GLU A 538 19.08 29.75 8.68
C GLU A 538 19.10 30.95 7.73
N ALA A 539 20.24 31.65 7.65
CA ALA A 539 20.39 32.84 6.82
C ALA A 539 20.78 32.54 5.35
N ALA A 540 20.83 31.27 4.92
CA ALA A 540 21.32 30.88 3.60
C ALA A 540 20.57 31.57 2.44
N ALA A 541 19.24 31.65 2.53
CA ALA A 541 18.42 32.37 1.54
C ALA A 541 18.62 33.89 1.55
N ASP A 542 19.08 34.48 2.65
CA ASP A 542 19.14 35.92 2.85
C ASP A 542 20.51 36.53 2.50
N LEU A 543 21.59 35.80 2.73
CA LEU A 543 22.95 36.16 2.31
C LEU A 543 23.01 36.46 0.80
N ILE A 544 22.44 35.56 -0.03
CA ILE A 544 22.47 35.67 -1.50
C ILE A 544 21.53 36.75 -2.06
N LYS A 545 20.50 37.16 -1.30
CA LYS A 545 19.65 38.34 -1.60
C LYS A 545 20.41 39.63 -1.32
N LYS A 546 21.04 39.73 -0.15
CA LYS A 546 21.69 40.95 0.37
C LYS A 546 23.09 41.19 -0.19
N ASN A 547 23.71 40.17 -0.79
CA ASN A 547 24.99 40.24 -1.50
C ASN A 547 26.17 40.75 -0.65
N ILE A 548 26.12 40.46 0.66
CA ILE A 548 26.96 41.03 1.72
C ILE A 548 28.45 40.72 1.49
N GLU A 549 29.32 41.72 1.64
CA GLU A 549 30.77 41.50 1.70
C GLU A 549 31.18 40.98 3.08
N VAL A 550 31.76 39.79 3.09
CA VAL A 550 32.32 39.15 4.29
C VAL A 550 33.80 38.92 4.00
N SER A 551 34.67 39.48 4.83
CA SER A 551 36.14 39.46 4.66
C SER A 551 36.82 38.30 5.41
N THR A 552 36.02 37.46 6.05
CA THR A 552 36.39 36.34 6.92
C THR A 552 35.38 35.21 6.73
N TYR A 553 35.74 33.99 7.13
CA TYR A 553 34.97 32.78 6.84
C TYR A 553 34.60 32.03 8.12
N SER A 554 33.47 31.31 8.07
CA SER A 554 33.07 30.40 9.14
C SER A 554 33.75 29.03 9.00
N LYS A 555 33.81 28.27 10.10
CA LYS A 555 34.14 26.85 10.09
C LYS A 555 32.98 26.07 10.69
N VAL A 556 32.64 24.98 10.02
CA VAL A 556 31.72 23.96 10.50
C VAL A 556 32.50 22.65 10.53
N LYS A 557 32.48 21.97 11.66
CA LYS A 557 33.11 20.67 11.88
C LYS A 557 32.05 19.75 12.46
N GLY A 558 31.69 18.65 11.78
CA GLY A 558 30.84 17.62 12.36
C GLY A 558 31.59 16.93 13.50
N GLY A 559 32.36 15.90 13.17
CA GLY A 559 33.34 15.34 14.10
C GLY A 559 33.61 13.88 13.76
N ALA A 560 32.91 12.99 14.45
CA ALA A 560 32.75 11.60 14.06
C ALA A 560 31.28 11.23 14.15
N GLY A 561 30.66 10.85 13.04
CA GLY A 561 29.21 10.64 13.02
C GLY A 561 28.73 10.25 11.63
N ASN A 562 27.64 10.89 11.22
CA ASN A 562 27.18 10.94 9.84
C ASN A 562 26.34 12.22 9.77
N ASP A 563 27.05 13.30 9.48
CA ASP A 563 26.73 14.65 9.91
C ASP A 563 26.18 15.45 8.72
N THR A 564 25.31 16.42 9.00
CA THR A 564 24.45 17.04 7.96
C THR A 564 24.59 18.55 7.93
N LEU A 565 24.86 19.13 6.76
CA LEU A 565 24.69 20.56 6.49
C LEU A 565 23.32 20.81 5.84
N SER A 566 22.66 21.92 6.16
CA SER A 566 21.35 22.26 5.59
C SER A 566 21.19 23.74 5.36
N LEU A 567 20.92 24.12 4.11
CA LEU A 567 20.77 25.52 3.70
C LEU A 567 19.28 25.90 3.70
N ASN A 568 18.84 26.69 4.69
CA ASN A 568 17.41 26.93 4.90
C ASN A 568 16.85 28.14 4.13
N GLY A 569 15.53 28.13 3.96
CA GLY A 569 14.74 29.14 3.25
C GLY A 569 14.51 28.81 1.77
N VAL A 570 14.01 29.80 1.03
CA VAL A 570 13.63 29.67 -0.39
C VAL A 570 14.16 30.86 -1.18
N HIS A 571 14.75 30.60 -2.35
CA HIS A 571 15.25 31.63 -3.25
C HIS A 571 15.10 31.19 -4.72
N GLN A 572 14.19 31.83 -5.46
CA GLN A 572 13.82 31.43 -6.83
C GLN A 572 14.62 32.23 -7.89
N THR A 573 15.95 32.08 -7.90
CA THR A 573 16.85 32.72 -8.90
C THR A 573 18.02 31.79 -9.23
N PRO A 574 18.79 32.02 -10.32
CA PRO A 574 19.93 31.17 -10.67
C PRO A 574 21.20 31.39 -9.81
N LYS A 575 21.13 32.21 -8.74
CA LYS A 575 22.12 32.13 -7.65
C LYS A 575 21.91 30.89 -6.79
N GLY A 576 22.96 30.43 -6.14
CA GLY A 576 22.88 29.35 -5.15
C GLY A 576 24.18 29.22 -4.37
N TYR A 577 24.45 28.02 -3.90
CA TYR A 577 25.69 27.65 -3.24
C TYR A 577 26.45 26.60 -4.04
N ASP A 578 27.77 26.68 -3.95
CA ASP A 578 28.69 25.62 -4.33
C ASP A 578 29.11 24.94 -3.02
N ILE A 579 28.93 23.62 -2.94
CA ILE A 579 29.05 22.83 -1.72
C ILE A 579 29.95 21.63 -2.04
N ASP A 580 31.22 21.73 -1.68
CA ASP A 580 32.21 20.68 -1.95
C ASP A 580 32.61 20.01 -0.63
N LEU A 581 32.07 18.81 -0.38
CA LEU A 581 32.39 18.01 0.80
C LEU A 581 33.79 17.37 0.69
N SER A 582 34.30 17.14 -0.53
CA SER A 582 35.63 16.59 -0.77
C SER A 582 36.76 17.60 -0.49
N ALA A 583 36.57 18.86 -0.91
CA ALA A 583 37.47 19.97 -0.62
C ALA A 583 37.18 20.65 0.73
N GLY A 584 36.05 20.32 1.35
CA GLY A 584 35.58 20.87 2.61
C GLY A 584 35.23 22.36 2.53
N THR A 585 34.52 22.80 1.47
CA THR A 585 34.19 24.21 1.24
C THR A 585 32.71 24.46 0.98
N LEU A 586 32.23 25.60 1.48
CA LEU A 586 30.94 26.19 1.13
C LEU A 586 31.19 27.57 0.53
N GLN A 587 30.65 27.83 -0.66
CA GLN A 587 30.84 29.08 -1.40
C GLN A 587 29.51 29.60 -1.95
N VAL A 588 29.35 30.91 -2.05
CA VAL A 588 28.21 31.53 -2.74
C VAL A 588 28.48 31.52 -4.24
N ARG A 589 27.60 30.87 -5.01
CA ARG A 589 27.68 30.75 -6.46
C ARG A 589 26.76 31.76 -7.13
N THR A 590 27.32 32.65 -7.94
CA THR A 590 26.58 33.67 -8.71
C THR A 590 26.85 33.50 -10.21
N PRO A 591 25.84 33.41 -11.08
CA PRO A 591 26.05 33.33 -12.52
C PRO A 591 26.82 34.53 -13.07
N ASN A 592 27.80 34.27 -13.93
CA ASN A 592 28.58 35.28 -14.62
C ASN A 592 28.90 34.79 -16.05
N PRO A 593 28.24 35.31 -17.10
CA PRO A 593 28.50 34.92 -18.49
C PRO A 593 29.94 35.19 -18.96
N ASP A 594 30.67 36.08 -18.30
CA ASP A 594 32.05 36.44 -18.64
C ASP A 594 33.10 35.56 -17.93
N ALA A 595 32.68 34.57 -17.13
CA ALA A 595 33.55 33.59 -16.49
C ALA A 595 33.62 32.28 -17.29
N GLU A 596 34.75 31.59 -17.24
CA GLU A 596 35.02 30.35 -17.99
C GLU A 596 34.01 29.23 -17.66
N ASP A 597 33.70 29.04 -16.37
CA ASP A 597 32.66 28.11 -15.88
C ASP A 597 31.24 28.73 -15.83
N GLY A 598 31.03 29.90 -16.42
CA GLY A 598 29.73 30.62 -16.42
C GLY A 598 29.26 31.13 -15.05
N ALA A 599 30.10 31.08 -14.02
CA ALA A 599 29.80 31.51 -12.66
C ALA A 599 31.01 32.15 -11.97
N THR A 600 30.74 33.00 -10.98
CA THR A 600 31.71 33.44 -9.97
C THR A 600 31.38 32.83 -8.62
N TYR A 601 32.44 32.42 -7.92
CA TYR A 601 32.38 31.76 -6.63
C TYR A 601 32.96 32.69 -5.56
N LYS A 602 32.31 32.74 -4.40
CA LYS A 602 32.75 33.53 -3.25
C LYS A 602 32.73 32.66 -2.00
N PHE A 603 33.92 32.24 -1.58
CA PHE A 603 34.14 31.42 -0.39
C PHE A 603 33.43 31.98 0.85
N HIS A 604 32.77 31.11 1.62
CA HIS A 604 31.94 31.47 2.78
C HIS A 604 32.32 30.65 4.03
N SER A 605 32.61 29.35 3.89
CA SER A 605 33.00 28.51 5.03
C SER A 605 33.92 27.36 4.66
N LEU A 606 34.75 26.95 5.63
CA LEU A 606 35.25 25.58 5.69
C LEU A 606 34.17 24.67 6.28
N VAL A 607 34.08 23.46 5.75
CA VAL A 607 33.13 22.41 6.13
C VAL A 607 33.92 21.12 6.25
N GLU A 608 34.26 20.71 7.47
CA GLU A 608 35.09 19.53 7.75
C GLU A 608 34.22 18.43 8.38
N ASN A 609 34.41 17.18 7.95
CA ASN A 609 33.67 16.00 8.43
C ASN A 609 32.14 16.24 8.42
N ILE A 610 31.59 16.40 7.22
CA ILE A 610 30.15 16.47 6.94
C ILE A 610 29.87 15.61 5.72
N GLU A 611 29.02 14.60 5.88
CA GLU A 611 28.78 13.58 4.86
C GLU A 611 27.44 13.79 4.13
N ASN A 612 26.58 14.69 4.61
CA ASN A 612 25.20 14.83 4.14
C ASN A 612 24.82 16.30 3.90
N VAL A 613 23.95 16.57 2.93
CA VAL A 613 23.53 17.94 2.60
C VAL A 613 22.06 18.07 2.19
N GLU A 614 21.36 19.09 2.72
CA GLU A 614 20.11 19.60 2.16
C GLU A 614 20.33 20.96 1.47
N THR A 615 20.13 21.03 0.15
CA THR A 615 20.41 22.24 -0.65
C THR A 615 19.39 23.37 -0.43
N LEU A 616 19.69 24.59 -0.88
CA LEU A 616 18.77 25.72 -0.73
C LEU A 616 17.60 25.64 -1.71
N SER A 617 16.37 25.75 -1.21
CA SER A 617 15.18 25.51 -2.03
C SER A 617 14.96 26.55 -3.14
N GLY A 618 14.78 26.08 -4.38
CA GLY A 618 14.57 26.87 -5.59
C GLY A 618 15.82 27.50 -6.21
N ALA A 619 16.94 27.53 -5.48
CA ALA A 619 18.21 28.09 -5.92
C ALA A 619 18.94 27.17 -6.91
N ALA A 620 19.98 27.65 -7.59
CA ALA A 620 20.80 26.82 -8.49
C ALA A 620 22.14 26.45 -7.83
N ASN A 621 22.12 25.37 -7.05
CA ASN A 621 23.27 24.92 -6.26
C ASN A 621 24.15 23.92 -7.02
N VAL A 622 25.39 23.74 -6.58
CA VAL A 622 26.30 22.67 -7.00
C VAL A 622 26.69 21.87 -5.76
N VAL A 623 26.74 20.55 -5.86
CA VAL A 623 27.17 19.64 -4.80
C VAL A 623 28.22 18.68 -5.33
N THR A 624 29.36 18.63 -4.67
CA THR A 624 30.37 17.57 -4.78
C THR A 624 30.40 16.82 -3.45
N GLY A 625 30.13 15.52 -3.46
CA GLY A 625 30.18 14.66 -2.28
C GLY A 625 31.59 14.13 -2.00
N THR A 626 31.72 12.86 -1.58
CA THR A 626 32.97 12.25 -1.14
C THR A 626 33.19 10.84 -1.71
N HIS A 627 34.25 10.15 -1.27
CA HIS A 627 34.45 8.72 -1.55
C HIS A 627 33.81 7.82 -0.47
N GLU A 628 32.89 8.36 0.33
CA GLU A 628 32.12 7.66 1.35
C GLU A 628 30.63 7.96 1.14
N ARG A 629 29.75 7.19 1.79
CA ARG A 629 28.30 7.29 1.54
C ARG A 629 27.73 8.66 1.94
N ASN A 630 27.20 9.41 0.97
CA ASN A 630 26.50 10.67 1.19
C ASN A 630 24.97 10.52 1.15
N ILE A 631 24.25 11.38 1.88
CA ILE A 631 22.81 11.63 1.67
C ILE A 631 22.62 13.07 1.19
N ILE A 632 22.14 13.22 -0.04
CA ILE A 632 22.05 14.49 -0.76
C ILE A 632 20.58 14.78 -1.07
N LYS A 633 20.05 15.89 -0.56
CA LYS A 633 18.65 16.29 -0.72
C LYS A 633 18.55 17.56 -1.54
N SER A 634 18.34 17.38 -2.85
CA SER A 634 18.11 18.45 -3.80
C SER A 634 16.74 19.09 -3.58
N ARG A 635 16.73 20.41 -3.35
CA ARG A 635 15.54 21.25 -3.26
C ARG A 635 15.50 22.35 -4.34
N GLY A 636 16.48 22.38 -5.24
CA GLY A 636 16.70 23.45 -6.21
C GLY A 636 17.02 22.98 -7.64
N GLN A 637 17.46 23.91 -8.47
CA GLN A 637 18.01 23.67 -9.82
C GLN A 637 19.46 23.16 -9.69
N ASP A 638 19.62 22.04 -8.99
CA ASP A 638 20.91 21.61 -8.46
C ASP A 638 21.67 20.74 -9.47
N VAL A 639 23.00 20.81 -9.44
CA VAL A 639 23.91 19.89 -10.13
C VAL A 639 24.71 19.13 -9.08
N ILE A 640 24.59 17.81 -9.07
CA ILE A 640 25.13 16.93 -8.03
C ILE A 640 26.10 15.93 -8.64
N LYS A 641 27.25 15.75 -8.00
CA LYS A 641 28.15 14.61 -8.10
C LYS A 641 28.32 14.04 -6.71
N ALA A 642 27.91 12.79 -6.49
CA ALA A 642 27.96 12.18 -5.17
C ALA A 642 29.38 11.64 -4.89
N GLY A 643 29.86 10.64 -5.65
CA GLY A 643 31.28 10.33 -5.74
C GLY A 643 31.58 8.84 -5.86
N ALA A 644 32.40 8.29 -4.95
CA ALA A 644 32.70 6.85 -4.94
C ALA A 644 31.96 6.12 -3.81
N GLY A 645 30.76 6.61 -3.48
CA GLY A 645 29.98 6.19 -2.32
C GLY A 645 28.99 5.06 -2.62
N ASN A 646 27.86 5.08 -1.91
CA ASN A 646 26.69 4.23 -2.18
C ASN A 646 25.46 5.10 -1.87
N ASP A 647 25.28 6.11 -2.70
CA ASP A 647 24.79 7.42 -2.27
C ASP A 647 23.28 7.56 -2.43
N GLN A 648 22.69 8.41 -1.59
CA GLN A 648 21.25 8.55 -1.53
C GLN A 648 20.81 9.95 -1.92
N ILE A 649 20.25 10.06 -3.13
CA ILE A 649 20.00 11.33 -3.80
C ILE A 649 18.49 11.57 -3.94
N GLN A 650 17.96 12.47 -3.12
CA GLN A 650 16.55 12.90 -3.17
C GLN A 650 16.40 14.09 -4.11
N LEU A 651 15.63 13.92 -5.20
CA LEU A 651 15.48 14.90 -6.28
C LEU A 651 14.07 15.53 -6.22
N LEU A 652 13.94 16.54 -5.36
CA LEU A 652 12.67 17.20 -5.03
C LEU A 652 12.37 18.42 -5.92
N HIS A 653 13.06 18.56 -7.05
CA HIS A 653 12.88 19.68 -7.97
C HIS A 653 13.03 19.31 -9.45
N LYS A 654 12.12 19.83 -10.27
CA LYS A 654 11.87 19.53 -11.69
C LYS A 654 12.94 19.92 -12.71
N SER A 655 14.16 20.18 -12.25
CA SER A 655 15.32 20.60 -13.06
C SER A 655 16.65 20.24 -12.40
N ALA A 656 16.64 19.33 -11.42
CA ALA A 656 17.85 18.82 -10.80
C ALA A 656 18.57 17.83 -11.74
N THR A 657 19.90 17.85 -11.66
CA THR A 657 20.81 16.94 -12.36
C THR A 657 21.72 16.27 -11.35
N ALA A 658 21.86 14.95 -11.40
CA ALA A 658 22.67 14.21 -10.45
C ALA A 658 23.48 13.08 -11.10
N SER A 659 24.59 12.74 -10.46
CA SER A 659 25.45 11.61 -10.78
C SER A 659 25.86 10.91 -9.49
N GLY A 660 25.69 9.59 -9.41
CA GLY A 660 26.26 8.76 -8.35
C GLY A 660 27.78 8.66 -8.50
N GLU A 661 28.23 8.59 -9.75
CA GLU A 661 29.61 8.33 -10.20
C GLU A 661 30.01 6.85 -10.08
N GLU A 662 30.63 6.35 -9.00
CA GLU A 662 30.98 4.91 -8.83
C GLU A 662 30.43 4.34 -7.51
N GLY A 663 29.20 3.81 -7.54
CA GLY A 663 28.53 3.32 -6.34
C GLY A 663 27.36 2.35 -6.57
N ILE A 664 26.72 1.93 -5.46
CA ILE A 664 25.36 1.37 -5.46
C ILE A 664 24.43 2.49 -5.01
N ASP A 665 23.96 3.29 -5.97
CA ASP A 665 23.31 4.57 -5.72
C ASP A 665 21.77 4.47 -5.74
N GLU A 666 21.12 5.25 -4.88
CA GLU A 666 19.68 5.26 -4.65
C GLU A 666 19.08 6.65 -4.94
N TYR A 667 18.34 6.77 -6.05
CA TYR A 667 17.65 7.99 -6.46
C TYR A 667 16.19 7.98 -6.04
N PHE A 668 15.71 9.07 -5.44
CA PHE A 668 14.31 9.26 -5.04
C PHE A 668 13.73 10.47 -5.76
N ILE A 669 12.87 10.26 -6.76
CA ILE A 669 12.38 11.31 -7.67
C ILE A 669 10.92 11.65 -7.36
N ASP A 670 10.66 12.92 -7.03
CA ASP A 670 9.29 13.41 -6.81
C ASP A 670 8.54 13.67 -8.11
N HIS A 671 7.23 13.36 -8.13
CA HIS A 671 6.41 13.44 -9.35
C HIS A 671 6.01 14.88 -9.72
N LEU A 672 6.95 15.62 -10.32
CA LEU A 672 6.82 17.02 -10.71
C LEU A 672 6.77 17.20 -12.24
N GLU A 673 6.06 18.22 -12.71
CA GLU A 673 6.07 18.64 -14.12
C GLU A 673 7.44 19.23 -14.49
N GLY A 674 8.16 18.62 -15.43
CA GLY A 674 9.47 19.09 -15.90
C GLY A 674 10.42 17.93 -16.21
N ARG A 675 11.73 18.15 -16.02
CA ARG A 675 12.78 17.18 -16.35
C ARG A 675 13.77 17.00 -15.20
N VAL A 676 14.09 15.76 -14.86
CA VAL A 676 15.19 15.38 -13.98
C VAL A 676 16.23 14.60 -14.80
N CYS A 677 17.51 14.89 -14.60
CA CYS A 677 18.62 14.24 -15.30
C CYS A 677 19.48 13.42 -14.32
N ILE A 678 19.83 12.21 -14.72
CA ILE A 678 20.67 11.27 -13.96
C ILE A 678 21.83 10.79 -14.85
N PHE A 679 23.02 10.64 -14.27
CA PHE A 679 24.22 10.11 -14.91
C PHE A 679 24.76 8.94 -14.09
N GLU A 680 24.93 7.78 -14.72
CA GLU A 680 25.26 6.53 -14.02
C GLU A 680 26.26 5.70 -14.84
N ASP A 681 27.32 5.21 -14.20
CA ASP A 681 28.47 4.66 -14.93
C ASP A 681 28.28 3.23 -15.47
N GLY A 682 27.39 2.44 -14.85
CA GLY A 682 27.10 1.05 -15.22
C GLY A 682 28.07 0.00 -14.68
N LYS A 683 29.03 0.35 -13.81
CA LYS A 683 29.91 -0.62 -13.12
C LYS A 683 29.13 -1.42 -12.08
N GLN A 684 28.33 -0.77 -11.26
CA GLN A 684 27.49 -1.37 -10.22
C GLN A 684 25.99 -1.24 -10.55
N GLN A 685 25.10 -1.60 -9.62
CA GLN A 685 23.64 -1.58 -9.84
C GLN A 685 23.00 -0.43 -9.10
N SER A 686 22.32 0.45 -9.82
CA SER A 686 21.74 1.68 -9.28
C SER A 686 20.22 1.62 -9.29
N THR A 687 19.61 2.20 -8.26
CA THR A 687 18.19 2.05 -7.92
C THR A 687 17.48 3.39 -8.07
N ILE A 688 16.37 3.44 -8.81
CA ILE A 688 15.62 4.67 -9.08
C ILE A 688 14.18 4.51 -8.61
N GLU A 689 13.84 5.09 -7.45
CA GLU A 689 12.48 5.20 -6.97
C GLU A 689 11.74 6.37 -7.63
N LEU A 690 10.75 6.03 -8.44
CA LEU A 690 9.77 6.93 -9.02
C LEU A 690 8.63 7.09 -8.00
N ASN A 691 8.49 8.24 -7.35
CA ASN A 691 7.46 8.51 -6.32
C ASN A 691 6.04 8.71 -6.92
N TRP A 692 5.69 7.89 -7.91
CA TRP A 692 4.38 7.81 -8.52
C TRP A 692 3.99 6.35 -8.83
N PRO A 693 2.69 6.04 -8.96
CA PRO A 693 2.24 4.69 -9.31
C PRO A 693 2.66 4.30 -10.73
N ILE A 694 2.87 3.00 -10.96
CA ILE A 694 3.27 2.45 -12.26
C ILE A 694 2.28 2.82 -13.39
N ASP A 695 1.01 3.06 -13.05
CA ASP A 695 -0.02 3.46 -14.01
C ASP A 695 0.20 4.85 -14.63
N LEU A 696 1.03 5.71 -14.02
CA LEU A 696 1.34 7.05 -14.55
C LEU A 696 2.45 7.05 -15.59
N ILE A 697 3.24 5.97 -15.71
CA ILE A 697 4.32 5.84 -16.69
C ILE A 697 3.74 5.54 -18.08
N GLU A 698 4.04 6.41 -19.04
CA GLU A 698 3.48 6.40 -20.39
C GLU A 698 4.40 5.71 -21.41
N SER A 699 5.72 5.94 -21.33
CA SER A 699 6.70 5.33 -22.24
C SER A 699 8.13 5.28 -21.65
N TRP A 700 8.91 4.37 -22.22
CA TRP A 700 10.36 4.20 -22.03
C TRP A 700 11.01 4.22 -23.41
N VAL A 701 11.92 5.15 -23.67
CA VAL A 701 12.48 5.39 -25.01
C VAL A 701 13.97 5.67 -24.92
N ILE A 702 14.80 5.03 -25.74
CA ILE A 702 16.15 5.53 -26.01
C ILE A 702 16.06 6.66 -27.03
N GLU A 703 16.49 7.86 -26.65
CA GLU A 703 16.79 8.96 -27.59
C GLU A 703 18.30 9.17 -27.60
N LYS A 704 18.93 9.05 -28.78
CA LYS A 704 20.39 9.06 -28.96
C LYS A 704 21.03 7.96 -28.09
N ASN A 705 21.58 8.32 -26.94
CA ASN A 705 22.32 7.45 -26.03
C ASN A 705 21.72 7.45 -24.60
N SER A 706 20.52 8.03 -24.41
CA SER A 706 19.91 8.27 -23.10
C SER A 706 18.53 7.63 -23.00
N LEU A 707 18.22 7.01 -21.85
CA LEU A 707 16.91 6.46 -21.55
C LEU A 707 15.99 7.56 -21.01
N ILE A 708 14.91 7.82 -21.73
CA ILE A 708 13.88 8.80 -21.40
C ILE A 708 12.63 8.07 -20.92
N ILE A 709 12.20 8.37 -19.70
CA ILE A 709 11.01 7.83 -19.06
C ILE A 709 9.99 8.96 -18.96
N THR A 710 8.85 8.81 -19.63
CA THR A 710 7.80 9.85 -19.64
C THR A 710 6.62 9.40 -18.80
N SER A 711 6.15 10.27 -17.89
CA SER A 711 4.98 10.02 -17.03
C SER A 711 3.99 11.19 -17.07
N GLY A 712 2.69 10.87 -16.98
CA GLY A 712 1.58 11.84 -16.99
C GLY A 712 0.83 11.93 -15.66
N PHE A 713 -0.17 12.81 -15.57
CA PHE A 713 -0.83 13.12 -14.30
C PHE A 713 -2.29 12.64 -14.23
N TYR A 714 -2.71 12.16 -13.05
CA TYR A 714 -4.07 11.65 -12.82
C TYR A 714 -5.20 12.63 -13.14
N PHE A 715 -4.96 13.95 -13.08
CA PHE A 715 -5.99 14.97 -13.35
C PHE A 715 -5.68 15.88 -14.56
N TYR A 716 -4.53 15.73 -15.22
CA TYR A 716 -4.09 16.63 -16.29
C TYR A 716 -3.34 15.88 -17.40
N ASP A 717 -3.78 16.02 -18.67
CA ASP A 717 -3.16 15.32 -19.82
C ASP A 717 -1.91 16.02 -20.39
N LYS A 718 -1.80 17.34 -20.20
CA LYS A 718 -0.72 18.18 -20.75
C LYS A 718 0.62 18.13 -19.99
N PRO A 719 0.68 18.32 -18.65
CA PRO A 719 1.94 18.29 -17.94
C PRO A 719 2.54 16.88 -18.00
N LYS A 720 3.88 16.80 -18.02
CA LYS A 720 4.63 15.54 -18.01
C LYS A 720 5.78 15.63 -17.02
N SER A 721 6.03 14.53 -16.33
CA SER A 721 7.30 14.30 -15.64
C SER A 721 8.21 13.50 -16.57
N VAL A 722 9.45 13.94 -16.73
CA VAL A 722 10.42 13.31 -17.62
C VAL A 722 11.70 13.02 -16.84
N VAL A 723 12.04 11.74 -16.69
CA VAL A 723 13.35 11.33 -16.17
C VAL A 723 14.23 10.98 -17.35
N VAL A 724 15.43 11.54 -17.41
CA VAL A 724 16.43 11.23 -18.43
C VAL A 724 17.65 10.64 -17.75
N ILE A 725 17.98 9.40 -18.05
CA ILE A 725 19.24 8.78 -17.65
C ILE A 725 20.19 8.84 -18.83
N HIS A 726 21.29 9.55 -18.66
CA HIS A 726 22.28 9.80 -19.70
C HIS A 726 23.27 8.65 -19.85
N ASP A 727 23.92 8.61 -21.00
CA ASP A 727 25.03 7.73 -21.36
C ASP A 727 24.82 6.23 -21.04
N ILE A 728 23.57 5.78 -21.23
CA ILE A 728 23.17 4.36 -21.25
C ILE A 728 23.91 3.62 -22.36
N TYR A 729 24.16 4.31 -23.48
CA TYR A 729 24.89 3.79 -24.63
C TYR A 729 26.12 4.63 -24.95
N GLU A 730 27.13 4.00 -25.56
CA GLU A 730 28.32 4.63 -26.14
C GLU A 730 28.37 4.36 -27.64
N THR A 731 28.91 5.30 -28.44
CA THR A 731 28.87 5.23 -29.92
C THR A 731 30.27 5.20 -30.51
N ASP A 732 30.57 4.14 -31.26
CA ASP A 732 31.73 4.02 -32.13
C ASP A 732 31.33 4.32 -33.60
N GLU A 733 32.29 4.35 -34.54
CA GLU A 733 32.11 4.87 -35.92
C GLU A 733 30.94 4.27 -36.73
N LYS A 734 30.36 3.13 -36.32
CA LYS A 734 29.25 2.44 -37.01
C LYS A 734 28.18 1.81 -36.11
N GLU A 735 28.42 1.68 -34.81
CA GLU A 735 27.56 0.92 -33.90
C GLU A 735 27.50 1.60 -32.53
N THR A 736 26.31 1.63 -31.94
CA THR A 736 26.08 2.17 -30.59
C THR A 736 25.83 1.01 -29.64
N ARG A 737 26.59 0.91 -28.55
CA ARG A 737 26.65 -0.26 -27.64
C ARG A 737 26.24 0.08 -26.22
N LEU A 738 25.63 -0.86 -25.52
CA LEU A 738 25.15 -0.69 -24.15
C LEU A 738 26.34 -0.50 -23.20
N LYS A 739 26.40 0.68 -22.58
CA LYS A 739 27.37 1.03 -21.54
C LYS A 739 26.81 0.75 -20.14
N ASN A 740 25.55 1.12 -19.89
CA ASN A 740 24.90 0.91 -18.59
C ASN A 740 23.57 0.15 -18.73
N GLY A 741 23.56 -1.12 -18.34
CA GLY A 741 22.37 -1.98 -18.28
C GLY A 741 21.95 -2.41 -16.87
N LYS A 742 22.46 -1.76 -15.81
CA LYS A 742 22.34 -2.21 -14.42
C LYS A 742 21.39 -1.34 -13.58
N LEU A 743 20.25 -0.99 -14.16
CA LEU A 743 19.27 -0.08 -13.56
C LEU A 743 18.02 -0.84 -13.10
N VAL A 744 17.58 -0.59 -11.87
CA VAL A 744 16.33 -1.13 -11.31
C VAL A 744 15.46 0.01 -10.85
N PHE A 745 14.17 -0.01 -11.22
CA PHE A 745 13.23 1.06 -10.91
C PHE A 745 12.16 0.57 -9.95
N LEU A 746 11.85 1.39 -8.95
CA LEU A 746 10.76 1.17 -8.01
C LEU A 746 9.65 2.19 -8.29
N THR A 747 8.39 1.79 -8.09
CA THR A 747 7.23 2.70 -8.14
C THR A 747 6.59 2.86 -6.77
N LYS A 748 5.84 3.95 -6.57
CA LYS A 748 5.10 4.23 -5.33
C LYS A 748 4.12 3.11 -4.91
N ASP A 749 3.58 2.38 -5.88
CA ASP A 749 2.74 1.19 -5.68
C ASP A 749 3.54 -0.12 -5.61
N ARG A 750 4.85 -0.06 -5.38
CA ARG A 750 5.77 -1.17 -5.06
C ARG A 750 6.11 -2.15 -6.18
N TYR A 751 5.91 -1.79 -7.45
CA TYR A 751 6.45 -2.59 -8.55
C TYR A 751 7.97 -2.43 -8.61
N GLN A 752 8.68 -3.50 -9.00
CA GLN A 752 10.09 -3.44 -9.38
C GLN A 752 10.22 -3.76 -10.86
N LEU A 753 10.89 -2.88 -11.58
CA LEU A 753 10.95 -2.85 -13.03
C LEU A 753 12.41 -2.85 -13.51
N LYS A 754 12.68 -3.48 -14.65
CA LYS A 754 13.95 -3.40 -15.35
C LYS A 754 13.73 -3.21 -16.85
N PRO A 755 14.33 -2.20 -17.49
CA PRO A 755 14.26 -2.04 -18.94
C PRO A 755 15.03 -3.14 -19.67
N ASP A 756 14.44 -3.66 -20.74
CA ASP A 756 15.05 -4.64 -21.64
C ASP A 756 15.91 -3.91 -22.69
N LEU A 757 17.11 -3.52 -22.26
CA LEU A 757 18.05 -2.72 -23.06
C LEU A 757 18.87 -3.61 -24.01
N PRO A 758 18.75 -3.48 -25.35
CA PRO A 758 19.56 -4.26 -26.29
C PRO A 758 21.06 -3.98 -26.15
N GLU A 759 21.90 -5.00 -26.36
CA GLU A 759 23.37 -4.85 -26.29
C GLU A 759 23.92 -3.88 -27.34
N THR A 760 23.32 -3.82 -28.53
CA THR A 760 23.68 -2.86 -29.59
C THR A 760 22.44 -2.28 -30.26
N ILE A 761 22.54 -1.04 -30.74
CA ILE A 761 21.47 -0.29 -31.42
C ILE A 761 22.00 0.49 -32.64
N GLU A 762 21.12 0.76 -33.61
CA GLU A 762 21.43 1.63 -34.74
C GLU A 762 21.49 3.11 -34.30
N SER A 763 22.59 3.79 -34.59
CA SER A 763 22.79 5.18 -34.20
C SER A 763 21.79 6.15 -34.85
N GLY A 764 21.29 7.11 -34.06
CA GLY A 764 20.42 8.18 -34.54
C GLY A 764 18.92 7.85 -34.68
N LYS A 765 18.48 6.64 -34.28
CA LYS A 765 17.06 6.28 -34.17
C LYS A 765 16.58 6.37 -32.71
N ASN A 766 15.30 6.73 -32.54
CA ASN A 766 14.62 6.52 -31.27
C ASN A 766 14.10 5.08 -31.20
N ILE A 767 14.19 4.45 -30.03
CA ILE A 767 13.81 3.05 -29.83
C ILE A 767 12.90 2.97 -28.60
N ASP A 768 11.67 2.50 -28.77
CA ASP A 768 10.79 2.15 -27.65
C ASP A 768 11.37 0.92 -26.92
N ILE A 769 11.43 0.98 -25.59
CA ILE A 769 12.00 -0.06 -24.74
C ILE A 769 10.88 -0.81 -24.01
N GLU A 770 10.88 -2.14 -24.13
CA GLU A 770 10.06 -2.99 -23.27
C GLU A 770 10.68 -3.12 -21.87
N VAL A 771 9.86 -3.40 -20.87
CA VAL A 771 10.26 -3.42 -19.46
C VAL A 771 9.73 -4.68 -18.78
N ASP A 772 10.66 -5.43 -18.18
CA ASP A 772 10.35 -6.58 -17.34
C ASP A 772 9.84 -6.11 -15.98
N ILE A 773 8.70 -6.66 -15.54
CA ILE A 773 8.27 -6.57 -14.15
C ILE A 773 8.96 -7.72 -13.40
N ILE A 774 9.93 -7.39 -12.55
CA ILE A 774 10.66 -8.36 -11.71
C ILE A 774 9.79 -8.75 -10.50
N LYS A 775 9.09 -7.76 -9.93
CA LYS A 775 8.16 -7.93 -8.80
C LYS A 775 6.92 -7.09 -9.03
N HIS A 776 5.75 -7.70 -8.88
CA HIS A 776 4.49 -6.97 -8.90
C HIS A 776 4.30 -6.16 -7.62
N GLY A 777 3.76 -4.95 -7.80
CA GLY A 777 3.38 -4.08 -6.70
C GLY A 777 2.02 -4.43 -6.10
N GLN A 778 1.62 -3.60 -5.15
CA GLN A 778 0.38 -3.70 -4.37
C GLN A 778 -0.48 -2.44 -4.61
N PRO A 779 -1.10 -2.30 -5.80
CA PRO A 779 -1.89 -1.12 -6.15
C PRO A 779 -3.17 -1.02 -5.29
N ALA A 780 -3.60 0.22 -5.04
CA ALA A 780 -4.81 0.48 -4.26
C ALA A 780 -6.08 -0.04 -4.98
N LYS A 781 -6.72 -1.05 -4.38
CA LYS A 781 -7.98 -1.68 -4.84
C LYS A 781 -9.19 -0.79 -4.49
N PRO A 782 -10.11 -0.45 -5.43
CA PRO A 782 -11.33 0.30 -5.12
C PRO A 782 -12.30 -0.44 -4.19
N LEU A 783 -13.02 0.33 -3.35
CA LEU A 783 -14.10 -0.16 -2.50
C LEU A 783 -15.42 -0.23 -3.28
N ILE A 784 -16.14 -1.35 -3.20
CA ILE A 784 -17.44 -1.51 -3.86
C ILE A 784 -18.53 -0.82 -3.03
N VAL A 785 -19.28 0.08 -3.67
CA VAL A 785 -20.32 0.90 -3.04
C VAL A 785 -21.71 0.42 -3.47
N TYR A 786 -22.45 -0.20 -2.54
CA TYR A 786 -23.87 -0.54 -2.73
C TYR A 786 -24.82 0.44 -2.02
N ASN A 787 -24.30 1.37 -1.22
CA ASN A 787 -25.11 2.38 -0.53
C ASN A 787 -25.43 3.54 -1.48
N SER A 788 -26.67 4.05 -1.43
CA SER A 788 -27.06 5.29 -2.13
C SER A 788 -26.38 6.55 -1.59
N GLU A 789 -25.65 6.48 -0.48
CA GLU A 789 -24.83 7.58 0.05
C GLU A 789 -23.40 7.12 0.38
N CYS A 790 -22.42 7.91 -0.07
CA CYS A 790 -21.00 7.75 0.24
C CYS A 790 -20.40 9.10 0.66
N TRP A 791 -19.48 9.12 1.63
CA TRP A 791 -18.91 10.36 2.20
C TRP A 791 -17.39 10.38 2.05
N THR A 792 -16.85 11.28 1.23
CA THR A 792 -15.40 11.36 0.92
C THR A 792 -14.57 12.06 2.02
N LYS A 793 -14.80 11.69 3.28
CA LYS A 793 -14.16 12.24 4.50
C LYS A 793 -12.70 11.78 4.72
N HIS A 794 -11.98 11.42 3.65
CA HIS A 794 -10.64 10.81 3.71
C HIS A 794 -9.55 11.90 3.56
N GLN A 795 -8.36 11.64 4.10
CA GLN A 795 -7.22 12.57 4.03
C GLN A 795 -6.26 12.27 2.85
N HIS A 796 -6.46 11.14 2.18
CA HIS A 796 -5.64 10.63 1.08
C HIS A 796 -6.56 10.26 -0.09
N GLU A 797 -5.96 9.94 -1.24
CA GLU A 797 -6.66 9.41 -2.42
C GLU A 797 -7.60 8.25 -2.05
N ALA A 798 -8.79 8.23 -2.66
CA ALA A 798 -9.79 7.20 -2.44
C ALA A 798 -10.24 6.62 -3.78
N ARG A 799 -10.50 5.32 -3.82
CA ARG A 799 -10.93 4.60 -5.02
C ARG A 799 -12.24 3.87 -4.70
N TYR A 800 -13.27 4.08 -5.51
CA TYR A 800 -14.59 3.47 -5.35
C TYR A 800 -15.04 2.80 -6.65
N TYR A 801 -15.80 1.72 -6.55
CA TYR A 801 -16.45 1.05 -7.68
C TYR A 801 -17.97 1.09 -7.49
N ILE A 802 -18.68 1.52 -8.53
CA ILE A 802 -20.15 1.51 -8.59
C ILE A 802 -20.60 0.38 -9.52
N PRO A 803 -21.23 -0.68 -8.99
CA PRO A 803 -21.78 -1.77 -9.78
C PRO A 803 -23.01 -1.33 -10.59
N ARG A 804 -23.34 -2.06 -11.67
CA ARG A 804 -24.56 -1.86 -12.48
C ARG A 804 -25.81 -2.17 -11.65
N SER A 805 -26.33 -1.16 -10.96
CA SER A 805 -27.39 -1.29 -9.97
C SER A 805 -28.65 -0.50 -10.35
N GLU A 806 -29.77 -0.88 -9.75
CA GLU A 806 -31.02 -0.12 -9.82
C GLU A 806 -30.97 1.20 -9.02
N GLN A 807 -30.07 1.28 -8.02
CA GLN A 807 -30.03 2.30 -6.98
C GLN A 807 -29.10 3.47 -7.31
N SER A 808 -29.62 4.71 -7.30
CA SER A 808 -28.83 5.94 -7.47
C SER A 808 -27.85 6.18 -6.33
N VAL A 809 -26.66 6.73 -6.63
CA VAL A 809 -25.55 6.90 -5.67
C VAL A 809 -25.16 8.37 -5.54
N THR A 810 -25.11 8.87 -4.29
CA THR A 810 -24.69 10.23 -3.96
C THR A 810 -23.36 10.22 -3.20
N PHE A 811 -22.33 10.84 -3.77
CA PHE A 811 -21.11 11.19 -3.05
C PHE A 811 -21.25 12.57 -2.40
N TYR A 812 -20.99 12.66 -1.11
CA TYR A 812 -20.84 13.93 -0.40
C TYR A 812 -19.37 14.34 -0.35
N SER A 813 -19.04 15.42 -1.06
CA SER A 813 -17.69 16.01 -1.12
C SER A 813 -17.29 16.63 0.22
N ALA A 814 -16.06 16.39 0.65
CA ALA A 814 -15.39 17.17 1.69
C ALA A 814 -14.35 18.11 1.06
N ASP A 815 -14.23 19.32 1.58
CA ASP A 815 -13.31 20.36 1.09
C ASP A 815 -11.84 19.92 1.25
N ARG A 816 -11.29 19.46 0.12
CA ARG A 816 -9.99 18.79 -0.09
C ARG A 816 -9.57 19.00 -1.56
N PRO A 817 -9.26 20.23 -2.00
CA PRO A 817 -9.00 20.54 -3.41
C PRO A 817 -7.79 19.79 -4.00
N ASP A 818 -6.89 19.26 -3.15
CA ASP A 818 -5.67 18.56 -3.57
C ASP A 818 -5.82 17.03 -3.65
N VAL A 819 -6.89 16.47 -3.09
CA VAL A 819 -7.16 15.02 -3.11
C VAL A 819 -7.97 14.65 -4.36
N VAL A 820 -7.56 13.58 -5.04
CA VAL A 820 -8.34 12.95 -6.12
C VAL A 820 -9.08 11.73 -5.59
N THR A 821 -10.39 11.69 -5.81
CA THR A 821 -11.22 10.48 -5.68
C THR A 821 -11.44 9.87 -7.05
N PHE A 822 -11.16 8.58 -7.19
CA PHE A 822 -11.41 7.78 -8.38
C PHE A 822 -12.75 7.06 -8.22
N VAL A 823 -13.61 7.14 -9.22
CA VAL A 823 -14.90 6.43 -9.27
C VAL A 823 -14.94 5.58 -10.53
N TYR A 824 -14.75 4.29 -10.37
CA TYR A 824 -14.95 3.28 -11.41
C TYR A 824 -16.45 3.02 -11.54
N LEU A 825 -16.98 3.10 -12.75
CA LEU A 825 -18.38 2.99 -13.09
C LEU A 825 -18.59 1.77 -13.98
N ASP A 826 -19.51 0.87 -13.63
CA ASP A 826 -19.84 -0.30 -14.47
C ASP A 826 -20.76 0.02 -15.65
N TYR A 827 -20.48 1.17 -16.26
CA TYR A 827 -21.16 1.78 -17.41
C TYR A 827 -20.11 2.22 -18.43
N ALA A 828 -20.43 2.09 -19.71
CA ALA A 828 -19.60 2.59 -20.81
C ALA A 828 -19.74 4.12 -20.95
N SER A 829 -18.80 4.76 -21.63
CA SER A 829 -18.78 6.23 -21.77
C SER A 829 -19.86 6.76 -22.72
N ASP A 830 -20.49 5.91 -23.54
CA ASP A 830 -21.62 6.22 -24.41
C ASP A 830 -23.00 6.00 -23.75
N GLU A 831 -23.09 5.24 -22.66
CA GLU A 831 -24.30 5.15 -21.80
C GLU A 831 -24.62 6.47 -21.08
N LEU A 832 -23.67 7.44 -21.05
CA LEU A 832 -23.83 8.74 -20.42
C LEU A 832 -24.89 9.58 -21.17
N SER A 833 -26.13 9.58 -20.67
CA SER A 833 -27.29 10.17 -21.35
C SER A 833 -27.49 11.67 -21.08
N LYS A 834 -27.08 12.16 -19.91
CA LYS A 834 -27.30 13.54 -19.47
C LYS A 834 -26.33 13.93 -18.34
N VAL A 835 -25.93 15.20 -18.27
CA VAL A 835 -25.17 15.76 -17.13
C VAL A 835 -25.73 17.14 -16.76
N GLU A 836 -25.86 17.41 -15.47
CA GLU A 836 -26.43 18.65 -14.91
C GLU A 836 -25.56 19.23 -13.78
N ALA A 837 -25.38 20.55 -13.79
CA ALA A 837 -24.84 21.31 -12.67
C ALA A 837 -25.99 22.01 -11.95
N HIS A 838 -26.24 21.64 -10.69
CA HIS A 838 -27.24 22.27 -9.84
C HIS A 838 -26.55 23.28 -8.92
N PHE A 839 -26.92 24.54 -9.03
CA PHE A 839 -26.34 25.64 -8.28
C PHE A 839 -27.25 26.11 -7.16
N SER A 840 -26.65 26.58 -6.08
CA SER A 840 -27.30 27.30 -4.98
C SER A 840 -26.47 28.54 -4.62
N ALA A 841 -27.09 29.69 -4.43
CA ALA A 841 -26.39 30.92 -4.03
C ALA A 841 -27.21 31.84 -3.13
N ARG A 842 -26.54 32.57 -2.22
CA ARG A 842 -27.14 33.56 -1.30
C ARG A 842 -26.18 34.68 -0.94
N GLN A 843 -26.71 35.75 -0.31
CA GLN A 843 -25.88 36.79 0.29
C GLN A 843 -25.36 36.39 1.70
N SER A 844 -24.14 36.77 2.02
CA SER A 844 -23.46 36.51 3.29
C SER A 844 -23.85 37.53 4.37
N GLU A 845 -24.61 37.07 5.37
CA GLU A 845 -25.01 37.82 6.58
C GLU A 845 -23.87 38.58 7.29
N LYS A 846 -22.61 38.11 7.17
CA LYS A 846 -21.47 38.63 7.94
C LYS A 846 -20.49 39.49 7.15
N ARG A 847 -20.61 39.57 5.83
CA ARG A 847 -19.62 40.21 4.94
C ARG A 847 -20.23 40.87 3.68
N GLU A 848 -21.54 40.80 3.50
CA GLU A 848 -22.29 41.32 2.35
C GLU A 848 -21.92 40.75 0.96
N ASP A 849 -20.98 39.80 0.90
CA ASP A 849 -20.56 39.10 -0.31
C ASP A 849 -21.50 37.94 -0.68
N LEU A 850 -21.54 37.57 -1.95
CA LEU A 850 -22.27 36.40 -2.41
C LEU A 850 -21.46 35.13 -2.14
N ILE A 851 -22.16 34.06 -1.76
CA ILE A 851 -21.64 32.69 -1.61
C ILE A 851 -22.44 31.80 -2.53
N ALA A 852 -21.76 30.95 -3.30
CA ALA A 852 -22.38 29.97 -4.18
C ALA A 852 -21.77 28.57 -4.00
N GLY A 853 -22.58 27.54 -4.23
CA GLY A 853 -22.19 26.13 -4.20
C GLY A 853 -22.84 25.37 -5.37
N CYS A 854 -22.25 24.24 -5.75
CA CYS A 854 -22.71 23.41 -6.86
C CYS A 854 -22.62 21.90 -6.56
N ASP A 855 -23.68 21.18 -6.91
CA ASP A 855 -23.74 19.73 -7.02
C ASP A 855 -23.70 19.34 -8.52
N LEU A 856 -22.95 18.29 -8.89
CA LEU A 856 -22.94 17.73 -10.25
C LEU A 856 -23.72 16.42 -10.30
N THR A 857 -24.55 16.21 -11.32
CA THR A 857 -25.35 14.99 -11.51
C THR A 857 -25.07 14.38 -12.89
N TYR A 858 -24.72 13.10 -12.92
CA TYR A 858 -24.47 12.29 -14.11
C TYR A 858 -25.57 11.23 -14.24
N HIS A 859 -26.11 11.05 -15.45
CA HIS A 859 -27.19 10.11 -15.73
C HIS A 859 -26.75 9.06 -16.76
N PHE A 860 -27.12 7.79 -16.52
CA PHE A 860 -26.87 6.62 -17.35
C PHE A 860 -28.21 5.93 -17.59
N GLY A 861 -28.93 6.39 -18.62
CA GLY A 861 -30.36 6.12 -18.74
C GLY A 861 -31.13 6.63 -17.51
N GLU A 862 -31.80 5.72 -16.80
CA GLU A 862 -32.52 5.97 -15.54
C GLU A 862 -31.61 6.02 -14.29
N LYS A 863 -30.32 5.68 -14.40
CA LYS A 863 -29.41 5.56 -13.24
C LYS A 863 -28.64 6.85 -13.00
N ILE A 864 -28.52 7.26 -11.74
CA ILE A 864 -28.03 8.60 -11.38
C ILE A 864 -26.85 8.52 -10.39
N VAL A 865 -25.76 9.22 -10.71
CA VAL A 865 -24.62 9.44 -9.83
C VAL A 865 -24.47 10.94 -9.55
N THR A 866 -24.60 11.35 -8.29
CA THR A 866 -24.52 12.76 -7.87
C THR A 866 -23.29 13.03 -7.00
N LEU A 867 -22.56 14.09 -7.33
CA LEU A 867 -21.44 14.64 -6.56
C LEU A 867 -21.92 15.90 -5.82
N LYS A 868 -22.39 15.73 -4.58
CA LYS A 868 -22.84 16.84 -3.73
C LYS A 868 -21.69 17.64 -3.15
N HIS A 869 -21.90 18.94 -3.01
CA HIS A 869 -20.92 19.94 -2.57
C HIS A 869 -19.64 19.96 -3.42
N PHE A 870 -19.72 19.53 -4.69
CA PHE A 870 -18.59 19.36 -5.60
C PHE A 870 -17.71 20.61 -5.72
N SER A 871 -18.34 21.80 -5.73
CA SER A 871 -17.61 23.08 -5.74
C SER A 871 -18.35 24.15 -4.94
N TRP A 872 -17.61 25.07 -4.32
CA TRP A 872 -18.15 26.28 -3.69
C TRP A 872 -17.17 27.45 -3.76
N ALA A 873 -17.67 28.68 -3.77
CA ALA A 873 -16.85 29.88 -3.68
C ALA A 873 -17.61 31.08 -3.08
N ARG A 874 -16.88 32.18 -2.87
CA ARG A 874 -17.41 33.47 -2.40
C ARG A 874 -16.81 34.64 -3.17
N GLY A 875 -17.53 35.77 -3.27
CA GLY A 875 -17.12 36.93 -4.07
C GLY A 875 -15.78 37.56 -3.65
N GLY A 876 -15.47 37.58 -2.36
CA GLY A 876 -14.15 37.99 -1.87
C GLY A 876 -13.78 39.43 -2.24
N SER A 877 -12.79 39.61 -3.14
CA SER A 877 -12.35 40.93 -3.62
C SER A 877 -13.30 41.59 -4.62
N ASP A 878 -14.35 40.89 -5.06
CA ASP A 878 -15.37 41.38 -5.97
C ASP A 878 -16.73 40.79 -5.52
N PRO A 879 -17.30 41.34 -4.43
CA PRO A 879 -18.21 40.61 -3.56
C PRO A 879 -19.54 40.21 -4.20
N LYS A 880 -19.95 40.82 -5.32
CA LYS A 880 -21.25 40.57 -5.97
C LYS A 880 -21.17 40.00 -7.40
N ASN A 881 -19.96 39.74 -7.92
CA ASN A 881 -19.78 39.25 -9.28
C ASN A 881 -19.97 37.74 -9.40
N MET A 882 -21.22 37.30 -9.61
CA MET A 882 -21.56 35.87 -9.70
C MET A 882 -20.76 35.13 -10.79
N ILE A 883 -20.55 35.73 -11.97
CA ILE A 883 -19.79 35.09 -13.06
C ILE A 883 -18.35 34.79 -12.63
N LYS A 884 -17.72 35.67 -11.86
CA LYS A 884 -16.38 35.45 -11.28
C LYS A 884 -16.39 34.39 -10.18
N ILE A 885 -17.46 34.27 -9.41
CA ILE A 885 -17.65 33.21 -8.41
C ILE A 885 -17.76 31.84 -9.12
N LEU A 886 -18.61 31.72 -10.14
CA LEU A 886 -18.79 30.51 -10.95
C LEU A 886 -17.48 30.07 -11.64
N ARG A 887 -16.74 31.01 -12.23
CA ARG A 887 -15.38 30.76 -12.77
C ARG A 887 -14.39 30.30 -11.71
N THR A 888 -14.48 30.82 -10.49
CA THR A 888 -13.65 30.38 -9.38
C THR A 888 -14.01 28.94 -8.98
N MET A 889 -15.30 28.61 -8.94
CA MET A 889 -15.80 27.25 -8.68
C MET A 889 -15.38 26.24 -9.75
N ALA A 890 -15.30 26.65 -11.02
CA ALA A 890 -14.86 25.79 -12.11
C ALA A 890 -13.36 25.49 -12.07
N VAL A 891 -12.53 26.46 -11.66
CA VAL A 891 -11.07 26.30 -11.55
C VAL A 891 -10.65 25.67 -10.22
N ARG A 892 -11.46 25.81 -9.17
CA ARG A 892 -11.18 25.33 -7.80
C ARG A 892 -12.41 24.60 -7.23
N PRO A 893 -12.66 23.34 -7.65
CA PRO A 893 -13.66 22.50 -6.99
C PRO A 893 -13.25 22.18 -5.55
N SER A 894 -14.24 21.91 -4.70
CA SER A 894 -14.05 21.45 -3.31
C SER A 894 -13.26 20.14 -3.28
N HIS A 895 -13.43 19.29 -4.29
CA HIS A 895 -12.88 17.95 -4.35
C HIS A 895 -12.69 17.53 -5.81
N LYS A 896 -11.56 16.89 -6.15
CA LYS A 896 -11.33 16.39 -7.51
C LYS A 896 -11.89 14.98 -7.64
N TYR A 897 -12.75 14.75 -8.64
CA TYR A 897 -13.24 13.41 -8.99
C TYR A 897 -12.78 13.03 -10.40
N LEU A 898 -12.24 11.83 -10.55
CA LEU A 898 -11.98 11.18 -11.83
C LEU A 898 -12.97 10.03 -12.00
N LEU A 899 -13.88 10.14 -12.95
CA LEU A 899 -14.79 9.08 -13.35
C LEU A 899 -14.08 8.19 -14.38
N ILE A 900 -14.13 6.87 -14.20
CA ILE A 900 -13.52 5.88 -15.10
C ILE A 900 -14.61 4.90 -15.50
N PHE A 901 -14.83 4.75 -16.81
CA PHE A 901 -15.87 3.93 -17.41
C PHE A 901 -15.35 2.51 -17.70
N ASN A 902 -16.25 1.54 -17.88
CA ASN A 902 -15.88 0.13 -18.07
C ASN A 902 -15.21 -0.16 -19.43
N ASP A 903 -15.32 0.77 -20.38
CA ASP A 903 -14.58 0.80 -21.66
C ASP A 903 -13.12 1.32 -21.52
N GLY A 904 -12.68 1.67 -20.31
CA GLY A 904 -11.35 2.20 -20.03
C GLY A 904 -11.15 3.69 -20.36
N VAL A 905 -12.21 4.39 -20.78
CA VAL A 905 -12.20 5.86 -20.93
C VAL A 905 -12.36 6.51 -19.55
N ALA A 906 -11.89 7.74 -19.39
CA ALA A 906 -12.06 8.51 -18.15
C ALA A 906 -12.44 9.97 -18.40
N LEU A 907 -13.01 10.61 -17.37
CA LEU A 907 -13.49 11.98 -17.36
C LEU A 907 -13.16 12.65 -16.02
N ASN A 908 -12.55 13.84 -16.06
CA ASN A 908 -12.50 14.71 -14.88
C ASN A 908 -13.92 15.26 -14.63
N ALA A 909 -14.47 15.09 -13.43
CA ALA A 909 -15.66 15.84 -13.05
C ALA A 909 -15.32 17.34 -12.96
N GLY A 910 -16.18 18.20 -13.50
CA GLY A 910 -15.87 19.60 -13.66
C GLY A 910 -17.00 20.41 -14.29
N LEU A 911 -16.90 21.72 -14.09
CA LEU A 911 -17.80 22.73 -14.68
C LEU A 911 -17.27 23.18 -16.04
N THR A 912 -18.14 23.27 -17.05
CA THR A 912 -17.78 23.71 -18.41
C THR A 912 -18.06 25.20 -18.61
N PRO A 913 -17.53 25.86 -19.67
CA PRO A 913 -17.82 27.26 -19.95
C PRO A 913 -19.32 27.59 -20.17
N GLU A 914 -20.20 26.61 -20.46
CA GLU A 914 -21.65 26.86 -20.43
C GLU A 914 -22.19 27.18 -19.03
N THR A 915 -21.48 26.79 -17.97
CA THR A 915 -21.88 27.01 -16.57
C THR A 915 -21.45 28.36 -15.99
N ASP A 916 -20.70 29.17 -16.76
CA ASP A 916 -20.35 30.57 -16.41
C ASP A 916 -21.56 31.54 -16.41
N VAL A 917 -22.78 31.03 -16.62
CA VAL A 917 -24.01 31.80 -16.79
C VAL A 917 -24.80 31.83 -15.48
N ALA A 918 -24.90 33.02 -14.89
CA ALA A 918 -25.78 33.29 -13.75
C ALA A 918 -27.25 33.48 -14.19
N PRO A 919 -28.24 33.32 -13.29
CA PRO A 919 -29.62 33.70 -13.57
C PRO A 919 -29.75 35.17 -13.99
N ALA A 920 -30.72 35.47 -14.85
CA ALA A 920 -30.96 36.83 -15.39
C ALA A 920 -31.47 37.85 -14.36
N ASP A 921 -31.92 37.37 -13.20
CA ASP A 921 -32.26 38.17 -12.02
C ASP A 921 -31.12 38.02 -11.00
N ASP A 922 -30.47 39.13 -10.65
CA ASP A 922 -29.30 39.22 -9.76
C ASP A 922 -29.65 39.47 -8.28
N ASN A 923 -30.93 39.40 -7.90
CA ASN A 923 -31.34 39.47 -6.50
C ASN A 923 -30.98 38.16 -5.76
N TYR A 924 -30.22 38.26 -4.67
CA TYR A 924 -29.87 37.14 -3.79
C TYR A 924 -30.16 37.52 -2.34
N GLU A 925 -31.06 36.78 -1.69
CA GLU A 925 -31.45 37.03 -0.30
C GLU A 925 -30.35 36.59 0.68
N MET A 926 -30.41 37.09 1.93
CA MET A 926 -29.50 36.64 2.99
C MET A 926 -29.89 35.29 3.58
N HIS A 927 -31.18 34.99 3.74
CA HIS A 927 -31.64 33.82 4.52
C HIS A 927 -32.26 32.68 3.69
N SER A 928 -32.34 32.83 2.37
CA SER A 928 -32.72 31.76 1.43
C SER A 928 -31.62 31.53 0.40
N PHE A 929 -31.59 30.34 -0.21
CA PHE A 929 -30.72 30.05 -1.34
C PHE A 929 -31.53 30.11 -2.64
N LYS A 930 -31.04 30.91 -3.60
CA LYS A 930 -31.50 30.90 -4.99
C LYS A 930 -30.93 29.68 -5.69
N HIS A 931 -31.77 28.87 -6.32
CA HIS A 931 -31.38 27.63 -6.99
C HIS A 931 -31.61 27.70 -8.50
N TRP A 932 -30.71 27.12 -9.29
CA TRP A 932 -30.89 26.90 -10.73
C TRP A 932 -30.12 25.67 -11.21
N THR A 933 -30.51 25.12 -12.36
CA THR A 933 -29.84 23.97 -12.99
C THR A 933 -29.36 24.36 -14.38
N THR A 934 -28.11 24.05 -14.70
CA THR A 934 -27.53 24.20 -16.04
C THR A 934 -27.17 22.82 -16.59
N PRO A 935 -27.80 22.34 -17.69
CA PRO A 935 -27.38 21.11 -18.34
C PRO A 935 -26.06 21.32 -19.08
N LEU A 936 -25.15 20.35 -18.98
CA LEU A 936 -23.89 20.34 -19.73
C LEU A 936 -24.12 19.71 -21.11
N ARG A 937 -23.37 20.14 -22.12
CA ARG A 937 -23.46 19.57 -23.48
C ARG A 937 -22.67 18.26 -23.56
N LEU A 938 -23.25 17.28 -24.25
CA LEU A 938 -22.61 15.99 -24.55
C LEU A 938 -22.10 15.96 -26.01
N PRO A 939 -21.06 15.17 -26.31
CA PRO A 939 -20.22 14.42 -25.38
C PRO A 939 -19.31 15.34 -24.54
N LEU A 940 -19.01 14.93 -23.30
CA LEU A 940 -18.04 15.64 -22.47
C LEU A 940 -16.60 15.38 -22.96
N LYS A 941 -15.67 16.26 -22.55
CA LYS A 941 -14.25 16.09 -22.88
C LYS A 941 -13.62 15.00 -22.01
N PHE A 942 -13.58 13.78 -22.53
CA PHE A 942 -12.82 12.67 -21.98
C PHE A 942 -11.30 12.92 -21.97
N ARG A 943 -10.60 12.13 -21.15
CA ARG A 943 -9.14 12.10 -21.03
C ARG A 943 -8.51 11.43 -22.24
N GLN A 944 -7.31 11.89 -22.62
CA GLN A 944 -6.57 11.31 -23.75
C GLN A 944 -5.91 9.95 -23.42
N LYS A 945 -5.70 9.71 -22.13
CA LYS A 945 -5.15 8.48 -21.57
C LYS A 945 -6.27 7.46 -21.32
N GLN A 946 -6.06 6.21 -21.73
CA GLN A 946 -6.85 5.07 -21.25
C GLN A 946 -6.45 4.69 -19.83
N PHE A 947 -7.43 4.28 -19.03
CA PHE A 947 -7.25 3.87 -17.64
C PHE A 947 -7.56 2.38 -17.51
N ALA A 948 -6.76 1.66 -16.71
CA ALA A 948 -7.03 0.26 -16.42
C ALA A 948 -8.32 0.15 -15.59
N TYR A 949 -9.30 -0.57 -16.11
CA TYR A 949 -10.56 -0.87 -15.44
C TYR A 949 -10.54 -2.33 -15.00
N GLU A 950 -10.47 -2.57 -13.69
CA GLU A 950 -10.45 -3.92 -13.11
C GLU A 950 -11.22 -3.89 -11.77
N LEU A 951 -12.22 -4.76 -11.64
CA LEU A 951 -12.96 -4.97 -10.41
C LEU A 951 -12.15 -5.89 -9.47
N PRO A 952 -11.69 -5.43 -8.30
CA PRO A 952 -10.94 -6.27 -7.37
C PRO A 952 -11.78 -7.47 -6.95
N SER A 953 -11.18 -8.67 -7.01
CA SER A 953 -11.80 -9.90 -6.52
C SER A 953 -10.98 -10.51 -5.38
N ASN A 954 -11.67 -11.12 -4.43
CA ASN A 954 -11.06 -11.97 -3.40
C ASN A 954 -10.60 -13.30 -4.01
N GLU A 955 -9.66 -13.98 -3.34
CA GLU A 955 -9.33 -15.36 -3.66
C GLU A 955 -10.61 -16.22 -3.66
N ALA A 956 -10.80 -17.00 -4.73
CA ALA A 956 -11.99 -17.84 -4.88
C ALA A 956 -12.14 -18.87 -3.76
N TYR A 957 -13.37 -19.04 -3.25
CA TYR A 957 -13.71 -20.14 -2.36
C TYR A 957 -13.90 -21.40 -3.21
N LYS A 958 -13.03 -22.40 -3.02
CA LYS A 958 -13.11 -23.70 -3.71
C LYS A 958 -14.24 -24.55 -3.12
N LEU A 959 -15.14 -25.00 -3.98
CA LEU A 959 -16.27 -25.87 -3.60
C LEU A 959 -15.96 -27.37 -3.73
N ASN A 960 -14.87 -27.70 -4.42
CA ASN A 960 -14.37 -29.06 -4.71
C ASN A 960 -15.33 -29.92 -5.55
N ALA A 961 -14.88 -31.10 -5.98
CA ALA A 961 -15.64 -32.05 -6.81
C ALA A 961 -16.80 -32.79 -6.09
N LEU A 962 -17.46 -32.15 -5.12
CA LEU A 962 -18.57 -32.70 -4.33
C LEU A 962 -19.74 -31.70 -4.25
N ASN A 963 -20.97 -32.19 -4.04
CA ASN A 963 -22.15 -31.32 -4.03
C ASN A 963 -22.21 -30.46 -2.77
N ALA A 964 -21.98 -29.16 -2.94
CA ALA A 964 -21.75 -28.22 -1.85
C ALA A 964 -22.70 -27.01 -1.92
N CYS A 965 -22.97 -26.40 -0.77
CA CYS A 965 -23.81 -25.23 -0.62
C CYS A 965 -22.99 -24.05 -0.09
N ALA A 966 -23.05 -22.91 -0.79
CA ALA A 966 -22.45 -21.65 -0.34
C ALA A 966 -23.53 -20.74 0.24
N SER A 967 -23.38 -20.32 1.49
CA SER A 967 -24.18 -19.25 2.10
C SER A 967 -23.34 -17.97 2.20
N ILE A 968 -23.94 -16.84 1.82
CA ILE A 968 -23.27 -15.54 1.69
C ILE A 968 -23.79 -14.59 2.78
N GLU A 969 -22.89 -13.89 3.47
CA GLU A 969 -23.27 -12.79 4.37
C GLU A 969 -23.48 -11.49 3.57
N SER A 970 -24.56 -10.75 3.82
CA SER A 970 -24.73 -9.40 3.26
C SER A 970 -23.93 -8.37 4.07
N ARG A 971 -23.24 -7.45 3.40
CA ARG A 971 -22.44 -6.38 4.00
C ARG A 971 -22.57 -5.10 3.17
N ALA A 972 -22.77 -3.95 3.83
CA ALA A 972 -23.07 -2.68 3.15
C ALA A 972 -21.89 -2.07 2.33
N ILE A 973 -20.66 -2.52 2.60
CA ILE A 973 -19.44 -2.12 1.89
C ILE A 973 -18.57 -3.38 1.73
N ARG A 974 -17.93 -3.56 0.57
CA ARG A 974 -16.89 -4.58 0.37
C ARG A 974 -15.60 -3.98 -0.18
N THR A 975 -14.48 -4.62 0.15
CA THR A 975 -13.14 -4.32 -0.37
C THR A 975 -12.84 -5.00 -1.70
N ALA A 976 -13.62 -6.02 -2.07
CA ALA A 976 -13.53 -6.78 -3.31
C ALA A 976 -14.81 -7.60 -3.56
N MET A 977 -14.97 -8.10 -4.79
CA MET A 977 -15.97 -9.08 -5.21
C MET A 977 -15.59 -10.48 -4.72
N GLU A 978 -16.52 -11.20 -4.07
CA GLU A 978 -16.30 -12.61 -3.74
C GLU A 978 -16.28 -13.47 -5.01
N SER A 979 -15.51 -14.56 -5.02
CA SER A 979 -15.41 -15.47 -6.16
C SER A 979 -15.58 -16.93 -5.72
N LEU A 980 -16.21 -17.77 -6.54
CA LEU A 980 -16.39 -19.19 -6.29
C LEU A 980 -15.69 -20.02 -7.37
N GLU A 981 -14.94 -21.04 -6.97
CA GLU A 981 -14.27 -21.99 -7.87
C GLU A 981 -14.95 -23.36 -7.79
N GLY A 982 -15.60 -23.75 -8.89
CA GLY A 982 -16.21 -25.05 -9.12
C GLY A 982 -15.23 -26.06 -9.73
N GLU A 983 -15.52 -27.33 -9.51
CA GLU A 983 -14.72 -28.49 -9.93
C GLU A 983 -15.64 -29.59 -10.52
N GLY A 984 -16.68 -29.20 -11.26
CA GLY A 984 -17.53 -30.12 -12.03
C GLY A 984 -18.67 -30.81 -11.26
N ALA A 985 -19.01 -30.34 -10.04
CA ALA A 985 -20.14 -30.82 -9.26
C ALA A 985 -21.34 -29.84 -9.29
N THR A 986 -22.38 -30.09 -8.49
CA THR A 986 -23.54 -29.19 -8.34
C THR A 986 -23.41 -28.32 -7.09
N TYR A 987 -23.60 -27.01 -7.24
CA TYR A 987 -23.40 -26.02 -6.19
C TYR A 987 -24.64 -25.17 -5.95
N LEU A 988 -25.18 -25.20 -4.72
CA LEU A 988 -26.31 -24.36 -4.30
C LEU A 988 -25.80 -23.07 -3.64
N VAL A 989 -25.95 -21.92 -4.31
CA VAL A 989 -25.47 -20.63 -3.81
C VAL A 989 -26.67 -19.80 -3.31
N HIS A 990 -26.75 -19.55 -2.01
CA HIS A 990 -27.75 -18.66 -1.42
C HIS A 990 -27.36 -17.20 -1.62
N LEU A 991 -28.08 -16.48 -2.49
CA LEU A 991 -27.84 -15.08 -2.77
C LEU A 991 -28.38 -14.16 -1.66
N VAL A 992 -27.81 -12.96 -1.61
CA VAL A 992 -28.23 -11.87 -0.73
C VAL A 992 -28.27 -10.56 -1.52
N ALA A 993 -29.13 -9.63 -1.12
CA ALA A 993 -29.22 -8.32 -1.73
C ALA A 993 -27.90 -7.54 -1.58
N ASN A 994 -27.66 -6.64 -2.53
CA ASN A 994 -26.52 -5.72 -2.58
C ASN A 994 -25.18 -6.47 -2.62
N MET A 995 -25.00 -7.24 -3.69
CA MET A 995 -23.89 -8.18 -3.84
C MET A 995 -23.39 -8.27 -5.28
N THR A 996 -22.08 -8.42 -5.44
CA THR A 996 -21.40 -8.75 -6.69
C THR A 996 -20.53 -9.99 -6.45
N LEU A 997 -20.75 -11.03 -7.26
CA LEU A 997 -20.16 -12.36 -7.12
C LEU A 997 -19.56 -12.81 -8.47
N LYS A 998 -18.42 -13.51 -8.46
CA LYS A 998 -17.86 -14.18 -9.64
C LYS A 998 -17.98 -15.70 -9.53
N LEU A 999 -18.37 -16.38 -10.61
CA LEU A 999 -18.34 -17.83 -10.73
C LEU A 999 -17.23 -18.25 -11.70
N THR A 1000 -16.54 -19.35 -11.40
CA THR A 1000 -15.48 -19.91 -12.25
C THR A 1000 -15.41 -21.42 -12.15
N THR A 1001 -15.15 -22.10 -13.26
CA THR A 1001 -14.78 -23.53 -13.30
C THR A 1001 -13.51 -23.66 -14.14
N PRO A 1002 -12.30 -23.40 -13.58
CA PRO A 1002 -11.08 -23.31 -14.39
C PRO A 1002 -10.71 -24.60 -15.13
N GLY A 1003 -11.09 -25.76 -14.59
CA GLY A 1003 -10.87 -27.06 -15.23
C GLY A 1003 -11.84 -27.38 -16.38
N ALA A 1004 -12.85 -26.53 -16.63
CA ALA A 1004 -13.75 -26.70 -17.77
C ALA A 1004 -13.10 -26.27 -19.11
N LEU A 1005 -12.09 -25.41 -19.07
CA LEU A 1005 -11.44 -24.86 -20.26
C LEU A 1005 -10.60 -25.93 -20.98
N ALA A 1006 -10.61 -25.90 -22.31
CA ALA A 1006 -9.90 -26.86 -23.15
C ALA A 1006 -8.38 -26.84 -22.94
N ASN A 1007 -7.83 -25.67 -22.56
CA ASN A 1007 -6.41 -25.44 -22.27
C ASN A 1007 -6.03 -25.69 -20.79
N ALA A 1008 -6.94 -26.18 -19.94
CA ALA A 1008 -6.68 -26.35 -18.52
C ALA A 1008 -5.61 -27.43 -18.23
N VAL A 1009 -4.67 -27.10 -17.34
CA VAL A 1009 -3.59 -27.99 -16.85
C VAL A 1009 -4.14 -29.33 -16.31
N THR A 1010 -5.37 -29.31 -15.79
CA THR A 1010 -6.15 -30.50 -15.45
C THR A 1010 -7.59 -30.28 -15.93
N ARG A 1011 -7.91 -30.78 -17.12
CA ARG A 1011 -9.27 -30.72 -17.70
C ARG A 1011 -10.20 -31.66 -16.94
N LEU A 1012 -11.37 -31.15 -16.54
CA LEU A 1012 -12.40 -31.90 -15.83
C LEU A 1012 -13.19 -32.79 -16.80
N PRO A 1013 -13.79 -33.89 -16.32
CA PRO A 1013 -14.64 -34.74 -17.16
C PRO A 1013 -16.02 -34.11 -17.47
N TYR A 1014 -16.46 -33.16 -16.65
CA TYR A 1014 -17.79 -32.51 -16.72
C TYR A 1014 -17.67 -31.03 -16.29
N SER A 1015 -18.59 -30.19 -16.75
CA SER A 1015 -18.76 -28.81 -16.29
C SER A 1015 -19.52 -28.72 -14.96
N SER A 1016 -19.42 -27.60 -14.27
CA SER A 1016 -20.13 -27.36 -13.01
C SER A 1016 -21.61 -27.06 -13.26
N THR A 1017 -22.46 -27.33 -12.26
CA THR A 1017 -23.85 -26.87 -12.24
C THR A 1017 -24.06 -25.88 -11.10
N TRP A 1018 -24.33 -24.63 -11.42
CA TRP A 1018 -24.60 -23.56 -10.45
C TRP A 1018 -26.10 -23.36 -10.28
N GLU A 1019 -26.60 -23.57 -9.07
CA GLU A 1019 -27.99 -23.34 -8.69
C GLU A 1019 -28.05 -22.14 -7.72
N LEU A 1020 -28.52 -21.00 -8.22
CA LEU A 1020 -28.53 -19.73 -7.51
C LEU A 1020 -29.88 -19.54 -6.82
N ASP A 1021 -29.92 -19.69 -5.51
CA ASP A 1021 -31.12 -19.42 -4.70
C ASP A 1021 -31.30 -17.92 -4.50
N ALA A 1022 -32.35 -17.37 -5.12
CA ALA A 1022 -32.80 -15.99 -5.02
C ALA A 1022 -34.07 -15.83 -4.17
N THR A 1023 -34.60 -16.90 -3.55
CA THR A 1023 -35.86 -16.88 -2.77
C THR A 1023 -35.87 -15.82 -1.66
N LYS A 1024 -34.73 -15.59 -1.01
CA LYS A 1024 -34.56 -14.55 0.03
C LYS A 1024 -34.53 -13.12 -0.49
N LEU A 1025 -34.44 -12.93 -1.81
CA LEU A 1025 -34.54 -11.62 -2.46
C LEU A 1025 -36.02 -11.23 -2.73
N GLY A 1026 -36.96 -12.18 -2.54
CA GLY A 1026 -38.37 -11.99 -2.84
C GLY A 1026 -38.67 -12.03 -4.33
N LYS A 1027 -39.58 -11.15 -4.78
CA LYS A 1027 -39.93 -11.01 -6.19
C LYS A 1027 -38.83 -10.27 -6.94
N VAL A 1028 -38.04 -11.01 -7.71
CA VAL A 1028 -36.94 -10.49 -8.53
C VAL A 1028 -37.20 -10.71 -10.02
N GLU A 1029 -36.79 -9.74 -10.82
CA GLU A 1029 -36.55 -9.95 -12.25
C GLU A 1029 -35.15 -10.54 -12.43
N VAL A 1030 -34.98 -11.40 -13.44
CA VAL A 1030 -33.70 -12.03 -13.79
C VAL A 1030 -33.35 -11.60 -15.22
N LYS A 1031 -32.21 -10.93 -15.40
CA LYS A 1031 -31.71 -10.48 -16.72
C LYS A 1031 -30.30 -10.99 -16.95
N LEU A 1032 -29.99 -11.31 -18.21
CA LEU A 1032 -28.65 -11.67 -18.68
C LEU A 1032 -28.20 -10.54 -19.61
N GLU A 1033 -27.12 -9.86 -19.24
CA GLU A 1033 -26.57 -8.72 -19.97
C GLU A 1033 -25.04 -8.79 -19.90
N ASN A 1034 -24.34 -8.78 -21.04
CA ASN A 1034 -22.85 -8.75 -21.11
C ASN A 1034 -22.15 -9.86 -20.27
N ASN A 1035 -22.70 -11.08 -20.29
CA ASN A 1035 -22.27 -12.22 -19.44
C ASN A 1035 -22.32 -11.95 -17.91
N GLN A 1036 -23.09 -10.95 -17.48
CA GLN A 1036 -23.51 -10.74 -16.11
C GLN A 1036 -24.98 -11.16 -15.94
N LEU A 1037 -25.29 -11.81 -14.82
CA LEU A 1037 -26.65 -12.18 -14.44
C LEU A 1037 -27.14 -11.23 -13.34
N LEU A 1038 -28.09 -10.37 -13.67
CA LEU A 1038 -28.72 -9.40 -12.78
C LEU A 1038 -29.94 -10.05 -12.12
N ILE A 1039 -29.95 -10.12 -10.80
CA ILE A 1039 -30.99 -10.78 -9.98
C ILE A 1039 -31.39 -9.83 -8.85
N GLY A 1040 -32.36 -8.94 -9.11
CA GLY A 1040 -32.65 -7.82 -8.21
C GLY A 1040 -31.42 -6.90 -8.04
N SER A 1041 -30.94 -6.73 -6.81
CA SER A 1041 -29.68 -6.00 -6.52
C SER A 1041 -28.46 -6.91 -6.31
N CYS A 1042 -28.52 -8.16 -6.79
CA CYS A 1042 -27.37 -9.07 -6.88
C CYS A 1042 -26.90 -9.15 -8.34
N ILE A 1043 -25.58 -9.05 -8.54
CA ILE A 1043 -24.90 -9.23 -9.83
C ILE A 1043 -24.02 -10.47 -9.74
N VAL A 1044 -24.13 -11.36 -10.71
CA VAL A 1044 -23.28 -12.54 -10.81
C VAL A 1044 -22.53 -12.53 -12.14
N HIS A 1045 -21.21 -12.31 -12.09
CA HIS A 1045 -20.33 -12.46 -13.24
C HIS A 1045 -20.14 -13.95 -13.52
N LEU A 1046 -20.55 -14.38 -14.71
CA LEU A 1046 -20.55 -15.78 -15.11
C LEU A 1046 -19.17 -16.20 -15.64
N PRO A 1047 -18.88 -17.50 -15.79
CA PRO A 1047 -17.68 -17.97 -16.46
C PRO A 1047 -17.65 -17.48 -17.91
N VAL A 1048 -16.43 -17.28 -18.45
CA VAL A 1048 -16.21 -16.96 -19.87
C VAL A 1048 -15.69 -18.21 -20.57
N TYR A 1049 -16.19 -18.48 -21.76
CA TYR A 1049 -15.80 -19.59 -22.62
C TYR A 1049 -15.45 -19.04 -24.01
N GLU A 1050 -14.35 -19.48 -24.59
CA GLU A 1050 -13.78 -18.91 -25.83
C GLU A 1050 -13.54 -19.97 -26.91
N ASN A 1051 -13.46 -21.26 -26.53
CA ASN A 1051 -13.16 -22.37 -27.42
C ASN A 1051 -14.39 -23.28 -27.57
N GLU A 1052 -14.61 -23.84 -28.77
CA GLU A 1052 -15.68 -24.84 -29.02
C GLU A 1052 -15.52 -26.13 -28.18
N GLU A 1053 -14.32 -26.35 -27.61
CA GLU A 1053 -13.99 -27.47 -26.73
C GLU A 1053 -14.21 -27.18 -25.23
N ASP A 1054 -14.54 -25.95 -24.84
CA ASP A 1054 -14.74 -25.59 -23.43
C ASP A 1054 -16.05 -26.19 -22.87
N LEU A 1055 -16.01 -26.75 -21.66
CA LEU A 1055 -17.16 -27.36 -21.02
C LEU A 1055 -18.06 -26.29 -20.37
N ILE A 1056 -19.10 -25.86 -21.08
CA ILE A 1056 -20.02 -24.81 -20.60
C ILE A 1056 -20.76 -25.25 -19.33
N ASP A 1057 -20.66 -24.45 -18.26
CA ASP A 1057 -21.34 -24.67 -16.97
C ASP A 1057 -22.86 -24.48 -17.13
N GLN A 1058 -23.64 -25.28 -16.40
CA GLN A 1058 -25.09 -25.12 -16.33
C GLN A 1058 -25.46 -24.13 -15.23
N VAL A 1059 -26.09 -23.00 -15.59
CA VAL A 1059 -26.52 -21.98 -14.63
C VAL A 1059 -28.04 -21.96 -14.49
N ARG A 1060 -28.53 -21.92 -13.26
CA ARG A 1060 -29.97 -21.91 -12.91
C ARG A 1060 -30.24 -20.89 -11.81
N VAL A 1061 -31.35 -20.16 -11.89
CA VAL A 1061 -31.84 -19.27 -10.82
C VAL A 1061 -33.12 -19.84 -10.25
N ILE A 1062 -33.20 -19.93 -8.92
CA ILE A 1062 -34.38 -20.36 -8.18
C ILE A 1062 -35.02 -19.10 -7.55
N SER A 1063 -36.08 -18.59 -8.17
CA SER A 1063 -36.82 -17.41 -7.67
C SER A 1063 -37.88 -17.82 -6.65
N GLU A 1064 -38.70 -16.84 -6.21
CA GLU A 1064 -39.83 -17.06 -5.30
C GLU A 1064 -40.67 -18.31 -5.63
N HIS A 1065 -41.18 -18.97 -4.58
CA HIS A 1065 -41.93 -20.23 -4.64
C HIS A 1065 -41.20 -21.42 -5.32
N GLY A 1066 -39.87 -21.33 -5.47
CA GLY A 1066 -39.05 -22.42 -6.02
C GLY A 1066 -39.08 -22.53 -7.54
N ILE A 1067 -39.49 -21.48 -8.26
CA ILE A 1067 -39.51 -21.45 -9.74
C ILE A 1067 -38.08 -21.43 -10.28
N VAL A 1068 -37.78 -22.35 -11.20
CA VAL A 1068 -36.44 -22.53 -11.79
C VAL A 1068 -36.37 -21.95 -13.19
N HIS A 1069 -35.54 -20.92 -13.33
CA HIS A 1069 -35.11 -20.33 -14.60
C HIS A 1069 -33.76 -20.95 -14.98
N VAL A 1070 -33.63 -21.43 -16.21
CA VAL A 1070 -32.35 -21.83 -16.81
C VAL A 1070 -31.74 -20.63 -17.51
N VAL A 1071 -30.44 -20.41 -17.28
CA VAL A 1071 -29.63 -19.40 -17.96
C VAL A 1071 -28.77 -20.13 -18.98
N ASP A 1072 -29.05 -19.92 -20.25
CA ASP A 1072 -28.52 -20.69 -21.37
C ASP A 1072 -27.44 -19.88 -22.10
N LEU A 1073 -26.21 -20.03 -21.61
CA LEU A 1073 -25.03 -19.24 -22.01
C LEU A 1073 -24.73 -19.37 -23.52
N SER A 1074 -25.05 -20.51 -24.13
CA SER A 1074 -24.81 -20.77 -25.56
C SER A 1074 -25.76 -20.00 -26.49
N PHE A 1075 -26.86 -19.46 -25.95
CA PHE A 1075 -27.91 -18.79 -26.71
C PHE A 1075 -28.33 -17.44 -26.09
N ASP A 1076 -27.54 -16.92 -25.15
CA ASP A 1076 -27.72 -15.64 -24.44
C ASP A 1076 -29.18 -15.37 -23.98
N ARG A 1077 -29.78 -16.38 -23.33
CA ARG A 1077 -31.21 -16.37 -23.00
C ARG A 1077 -31.54 -16.96 -21.64
N ILE A 1078 -32.65 -16.52 -21.07
CA ILE A 1078 -33.23 -17.05 -19.84
C ILE A 1078 -34.61 -17.64 -20.17
N TYR A 1079 -34.91 -18.83 -19.65
CA TYR A 1079 -36.25 -19.42 -19.76
C TYR A 1079 -36.63 -20.27 -18.55
N LEU A 1080 -37.93 -20.34 -18.29
CA LEU A 1080 -38.55 -21.13 -17.23
C LEU A 1080 -38.54 -22.62 -17.61
N ASP A 1081 -37.98 -23.48 -16.77
CA ASP A 1081 -37.81 -24.93 -17.02
C ASP A 1081 -38.59 -25.81 -16.02
N GLY A 1082 -38.83 -25.34 -14.80
CA GLY A 1082 -39.48 -26.17 -13.78
C GLY A 1082 -39.59 -25.55 -12.39
N LEU A 1083 -39.78 -26.42 -11.40
CA LEU A 1083 -39.80 -26.11 -9.97
C LEU A 1083 -38.67 -26.85 -9.23
N ASP A 1084 -38.33 -26.40 -8.03
CA ASP A 1084 -37.38 -27.05 -7.13
C ASP A 1084 -38.03 -27.42 -5.79
N ALA A 1085 -38.12 -28.72 -5.47
CA ALA A 1085 -38.81 -29.19 -4.27
C ALA A 1085 -38.12 -28.81 -2.94
N ARG A 1086 -36.92 -28.21 -2.96
CA ARG A 1086 -36.30 -27.62 -1.77
C ARG A 1086 -36.94 -26.29 -1.35
N PHE A 1087 -37.65 -25.64 -2.28
CA PHE A 1087 -38.21 -24.29 -2.15
C PHE A 1087 -39.69 -24.18 -2.57
N PHE A 1088 -40.21 -25.16 -3.31
CA PHE A 1088 -41.62 -25.27 -3.66
C PHE A 1088 -42.44 -25.87 -2.51
N GLU A 1089 -43.52 -25.18 -2.15
CA GLU A 1089 -44.58 -25.67 -1.27
C GLU A 1089 -45.87 -25.86 -2.10
N GLU A 1090 -46.67 -26.88 -1.80
CA GLU A 1090 -47.90 -27.16 -2.56
C GLU A 1090 -48.92 -26.02 -2.36
N PRO A 1091 -49.40 -25.37 -3.44
CA PRO A 1091 -50.41 -24.33 -3.32
C PRO A 1091 -51.75 -24.92 -2.84
N ASP A 1092 -52.32 -24.32 -1.80
CA ASP A 1092 -53.63 -24.68 -1.26
C ASP A 1092 -54.73 -24.51 -2.32
N SER A 1093 -55.36 -25.61 -2.72
CA SER A 1093 -56.40 -25.67 -3.76
C SER A 1093 -57.70 -24.95 -3.41
N THR A 1094 -57.85 -24.47 -2.17
CA THR A 1094 -58.96 -23.61 -1.74
C THR A 1094 -58.66 -22.11 -1.89
N LYS A 1095 -57.42 -21.74 -2.23
CA LYS A 1095 -56.97 -20.36 -2.41
C LYS A 1095 -56.73 -20.03 -3.89
N ALA A 1096 -56.62 -18.73 -4.20
CA ALA A 1096 -56.14 -18.29 -5.50
C ALA A 1096 -54.65 -18.67 -5.66
N LEU A 1097 -54.29 -19.17 -6.85
CA LEU A 1097 -52.90 -19.51 -7.17
C LEU A 1097 -52.04 -18.23 -7.20
N PRO A 1098 -50.86 -18.19 -6.53
CA PRO A 1098 -49.97 -17.02 -6.55
C PRO A 1098 -49.60 -16.55 -7.96
N ASP A 1099 -49.54 -15.24 -8.17
CA ASP A 1099 -49.20 -14.58 -9.46
C ASP A 1099 -47.92 -15.14 -10.11
N ALA A 1100 -46.94 -15.54 -9.29
CA ALA A 1100 -45.67 -16.13 -9.74
C ALA A 1100 -45.88 -17.38 -10.60
N PHE A 1101 -46.94 -18.16 -10.37
CA PHE A 1101 -47.29 -19.35 -11.14
C PHE A 1101 -48.26 -19.09 -12.30
N ALA A 1102 -48.65 -17.84 -12.59
CA ALA A 1102 -49.67 -17.55 -13.60
C ALA A 1102 -49.31 -18.05 -15.01
N SER A 1103 -48.03 -18.04 -15.37
CA SER A 1103 -47.51 -18.63 -16.62
C SER A 1103 -47.54 -20.16 -16.65
N MET A 1104 -47.49 -20.80 -15.48
CA MET A 1104 -47.47 -22.25 -15.26
C MET A 1104 -48.87 -22.87 -15.01
N ALA A 1105 -49.89 -22.07 -14.73
CA ALA A 1105 -51.16 -22.52 -14.15
C ALA A 1105 -51.89 -23.66 -14.91
N ASN A 1106 -51.71 -23.75 -16.23
CA ASN A 1106 -52.30 -24.79 -17.09
C ASN A 1106 -51.27 -25.86 -17.55
N GLN A 1107 -50.11 -25.96 -16.91
CA GLN A 1107 -48.99 -26.81 -17.33
C GLN A 1107 -48.68 -27.93 -16.31
N GLU A 1108 -48.17 -29.06 -16.80
CA GLU A 1108 -47.52 -30.08 -15.97
C GLU A 1108 -46.02 -29.74 -15.81
N VAL A 1109 -45.68 -29.06 -14.73
CA VAL A 1109 -44.35 -28.47 -14.54
C VAL A 1109 -43.40 -29.48 -13.90
N LYS A 1110 -42.28 -29.77 -14.58
CA LYS A 1110 -41.17 -30.61 -14.09
C LYS A 1110 -40.65 -30.12 -12.73
N VAL A 1111 -40.44 -31.03 -11.78
CA VAL A 1111 -39.88 -30.70 -10.46
C VAL A 1111 -38.52 -31.38 -10.25
N ARG A 1112 -37.54 -30.62 -9.73
CA ARG A 1112 -36.21 -31.10 -9.31
C ARG A 1112 -36.16 -31.47 -7.83
N ASN A 1113 -35.11 -32.20 -7.46
CA ASN A 1113 -34.70 -32.43 -6.07
C ASN A 1113 -35.77 -33.15 -5.22
N ILE A 1114 -36.53 -34.06 -5.84
CA ILE A 1114 -37.52 -34.94 -5.20
C ILE A 1114 -37.44 -36.34 -5.81
N ILE A 1115 -37.58 -37.37 -4.97
CA ILE A 1115 -37.62 -38.80 -5.33
C ILE A 1115 -38.70 -39.52 -4.50
N PHE A 1116 -38.92 -40.82 -4.73
CA PHE A 1116 -39.76 -41.62 -3.82
C PHE A 1116 -39.13 -41.75 -2.42
N ALA A 1117 -39.97 -41.82 -1.39
CA ALA A 1117 -39.54 -41.83 0.01
C ALA A 1117 -38.67 -43.05 0.39
N ASP A 1118 -38.84 -44.16 -0.33
CA ASP A 1118 -38.10 -45.43 -0.20
C ASP A 1118 -36.75 -45.47 -0.96
N ASN A 1119 -36.33 -44.34 -1.54
CA ASN A 1119 -35.18 -44.15 -2.44
C ASN A 1119 -35.33 -44.68 -3.87
N TRP A 1120 -36.50 -45.11 -4.35
CA TRP A 1120 -36.64 -45.45 -5.76
C TRP A 1120 -36.43 -44.23 -6.68
N PRO A 1121 -35.65 -44.36 -7.77
CA PRO A 1121 -35.50 -43.29 -8.75
C PRO A 1121 -36.84 -42.99 -9.45
N GLY A 1122 -37.27 -41.73 -9.39
CA GLY A 1122 -38.44 -41.23 -10.10
C GLY A 1122 -38.19 -39.82 -10.62
N ALA A 1123 -38.83 -39.47 -11.74
CA ALA A 1123 -38.81 -38.12 -12.29
C ALA A 1123 -40.23 -37.55 -12.25
N PHE A 1124 -40.42 -36.40 -11.62
CA PHE A 1124 -41.74 -35.89 -11.26
C PHE A 1124 -42.09 -34.58 -11.95
N SER A 1125 -43.39 -34.35 -12.10
CA SER A 1125 -44.01 -33.06 -12.42
C SER A 1125 -45.08 -32.74 -11.38
N TYR A 1126 -45.39 -31.47 -11.18
CA TYR A 1126 -46.57 -31.00 -10.47
C TYR A 1126 -47.57 -30.40 -11.47
N SER A 1127 -48.85 -30.72 -11.34
CA SER A 1127 -49.91 -30.12 -12.15
C SER A 1127 -50.67 -29.08 -11.35
N PHE A 1128 -50.56 -27.81 -11.75
CA PHE A 1128 -51.29 -26.71 -11.12
C PHE A 1128 -52.80 -26.74 -11.39
N SER A 1129 -53.23 -27.34 -12.50
CA SER A 1129 -54.65 -27.49 -12.83
C SER A 1129 -55.32 -28.68 -12.11
N ALA A 1130 -54.54 -29.69 -11.70
CA ALA A 1130 -55.04 -30.87 -10.98
C ALA A 1130 -54.68 -30.89 -9.48
N TYR A 1131 -53.85 -29.97 -9.02
CA TYR A 1131 -53.29 -29.90 -7.65
C TYR A 1131 -52.73 -31.26 -7.18
N SER A 1132 -51.76 -31.79 -7.94
CA SER A 1132 -51.19 -33.12 -7.68
C SER A 1132 -49.83 -33.36 -8.34
N TRP A 1133 -49.03 -34.24 -7.73
CA TRP A 1133 -47.81 -34.78 -8.32
C TRP A 1133 -48.11 -35.86 -9.36
N ILE A 1134 -47.26 -35.92 -10.39
CA ILE A 1134 -47.36 -36.82 -11.52
C ILE A 1134 -45.99 -37.46 -11.77
N LEU A 1135 -45.94 -38.79 -11.83
CA LEU A 1135 -44.75 -39.52 -12.26
C LEU A 1135 -44.59 -39.42 -13.78
N ARG A 1136 -43.45 -38.92 -14.26
CA ARG A 1136 -43.27 -38.56 -15.68
C ARG A 1136 -43.14 -39.76 -16.63
N SER A 1137 -42.92 -40.98 -16.13
CA SER A 1137 -42.74 -42.19 -16.95
C SER A 1137 -44.05 -42.78 -17.45
N ASP A 1138 -45.13 -42.71 -16.67
CA ASP A 1138 -46.42 -43.34 -16.96
C ASP A 1138 -47.63 -42.40 -16.76
N LYS A 1139 -47.41 -41.17 -16.28
CA LYS A 1139 -48.43 -40.18 -15.91
C LYS A 1139 -49.35 -40.60 -14.76
N SER A 1140 -48.93 -41.54 -13.93
CA SER A 1140 -49.62 -41.85 -12.67
C SER A 1140 -49.59 -40.66 -11.70
N ARG A 1141 -50.68 -40.48 -10.94
CA ARG A 1141 -50.72 -39.54 -9.80
C ARG A 1141 -50.02 -40.18 -8.60
N VAL A 1142 -49.26 -39.38 -7.87
CA VAL A 1142 -48.55 -39.76 -6.65
C VAL A 1142 -48.91 -38.76 -5.54
N GLU A 1143 -49.03 -39.21 -4.30
CA GLU A 1143 -49.29 -38.30 -3.16
C GLU A 1143 -47.96 -37.83 -2.54
N PHE A 1144 -47.90 -36.59 -2.04
CA PHE A 1144 -46.65 -36.03 -1.51
C PHE A 1144 -46.07 -36.82 -0.33
N SER A 1145 -46.90 -37.56 0.42
CA SER A 1145 -46.48 -38.49 1.47
C SER A 1145 -45.65 -39.69 0.99
N GLU A 1146 -45.71 -40.01 -0.30
CA GLU A 1146 -44.92 -41.08 -0.94
C GLU A 1146 -43.58 -40.55 -1.48
N LEU A 1147 -43.37 -39.24 -1.41
CA LEU A 1147 -42.21 -38.53 -1.95
C LEU A 1147 -41.30 -38.02 -0.84
N ARG A 1148 -40.04 -37.74 -1.19
CA ARG A 1148 -39.07 -37.11 -0.31
C ARG A 1148 -38.20 -36.13 -1.06
N VAL A 1149 -38.15 -34.90 -0.55
CA VAL A 1149 -37.22 -33.87 -1.00
C VAL A 1149 -35.79 -34.28 -0.63
N VAL A 1150 -34.87 -34.11 -1.58
CA VAL A 1150 -33.44 -34.42 -1.43
C VAL A 1150 -32.59 -33.17 -1.73
N ASN A 1151 -31.27 -33.30 -1.56
CA ASN A 1151 -30.29 -32.26 -1.91
C ASN A 1151 -30.49 -30.93 -1.15
N ARG A 1152 -31.16 -30.98 0.02
CA ARG A 1152 -31.31 -29.86 0.95
C ARG A 1152 -29.99 -29.62 1.68
N CYS A 1153 -29.55 -28.36 1.72
CA CYS A 1153 -28.38 -27.99 2.51
C CYS A 1153 -28.68 -28.00 4.02
N THR A 1154 -27.64 -27.96 4.85
CA THR A 1154 -27.79 -27.88 6.32
C THR A 1154 -28.58 -26.66 6.80
N HIS A 1155 -28.64 -25.58 6.01
CA HIS A 1155 -29.45 -24.39 6.33
C HIS A 1155 -30.96 -24.58 6.09
N GLN A 1156 -31.37 -25.63 5.36
CA GLN A 1156 -32.76 -25.99 5.06
C GLN A 1156 -33.29 -27.15 5.94
N ALA A 1157 -32.50 -27.62 6.91
CA ALA A 1157 -32.84 -28.72 7.81
C ALA A 1157 -32.51 -28.35 9.26
N PRO A 1158 -33.45 -28.48 10.22
CA PRO A 1158 -33.11 -28.29 11.63
C PRO A 1158 -32.11 -29.36 12.09
N LEU A 1159 -31.05 -28.94 12.80
CA LEU A 1159 -29.86 -29.74 13.17
C LEU A 1159 -30.10 -31.09 13.90
N ILE A 1160 -31.33 -31.43 14.24
CA ILE A 1160 -31.70 -32.53 15.14
C ILE A 1160 -31.85 -33.88 14.39
N THR A 1161 -32.02 -33.89 13.07
CA THR A 1161 -32.39 -35.12 12.33
C THR A 1161 -31.22 -35.94 11.78
N LEU A 1162 -30.03 -35.35 11.59
CA LEU A 1162 -28.90 -36.03 10.93
C LEU A 1162 -28.12 -37.01 11.82
N LEU A 1163 -28.24 -36.90 13.15
CA LEU A 1163 -27.52 -37.76 14.09
C LEU A 1163 -28.44 -38.30 15.19
N LYS A 1164 -29.11 -39.43 14.91
CA LYS A 1164 -29.56 -40.35 15.96
C LYS A 1164 -28.37 -41.12 16.53
N VAL A 1165 -27.49 -40.41 17.26
CA VAL A 1165 -26.57 -41.08 18.19
C VAL A 1165 -27.44 -41.76 19.26
N PRO A 1166 -27.20 -43.03 19.62
CA PRO A 1166 -27.82 -43.62 20.80
C PRO A 1166 -27.51 -42.77 22.04
N PRO A 1167 -28.43 -42.65 23.02
CA PRO A 1167 -28.09 -42.06 24.31
C PRO A 1167 -26.95 -42.85 24.98
N ALA A 1168 -26.10 -42.13 25.71
CA ALA A 1168 -24.91 -42.66 26.38
C ALA A 1168 -25.22 -43.54 27.61
#